data_AF-Q8EMD9-F1
#
_entry.id   AF-Q8EMD9-F1
#
_cell.length_a   1.000
_cell.length_b   1.000
_cell.length_c   1.000
_cell.angle_alpha   90.00
_cell.angle_beta   90.00
_cell.angle_gamma   90.00
#
_symmetry.space_group_name_H-M   'P 1'
#
loop_
_entity.id
_entity.type
_entity.pdbx_description
1 polymer ?
#
loop_
_entity_poly.entity_id
_entity_poly.type
_entity_poly.pdbx_seq_one_letter_code
_entity_poly.pdbx_strand_id
1 'polypeptide(L)'
;MRKYFQIFLISVIVLFHFSPAITHANEADIENKAQEVTSKEDNVEEGQGEILENNDVKQETSDEEVSNESVLEEVENVQENTTTEAVESTDNQQKQSEEEAEELRIKPFAAASLPYEKGDRHEDLVEIKEKLNHIGFDGITETDYFGNWTETRVTQFQTYYQLSITGKVDQKTINKLDSVYNSPFQNGKRHEDTKAIKEKLNSIGYGPITVTTLFGNYMESQVKEFQRDQGLRVNGIADERTLAKLEELASTDVFELGDRHNAIITIKEKLNAIGFGGISETNYFGGWTETRVKQFQQYYGLSVDGKVGPATQETLDSVYNSPFQNGERHEDTKAIKEKLNSIGYGPITVTTLFGDYMESQVKEFQRDQGLRVNGIADGPTLAKLEELASTDVFELGDRHSAIILLKKKLNAVGFDRISETDYFGGWTETRVRQFQEYYNLNVTGKADEATQNKLDEVYNSPFQAGKRHEDTIELKEKLNRLGYGHITVSTLYGNFTKSQVKRFQREYGLVENGIADENTWIKLNEAYYNASFQLGDRHEDIIEIKKQLNAIGFGGISETNYYGGWTETRVKQFQKYYHLTVTGIVDHTTEEKISSVYNSPFQNGKRHDGTVEIKEKLNRIGFGYITVSTLYGSFTETQVRKFQSHYGLLENGIADEVTIAKLDNIFNHPLQLGNSHPDIITLKENLNHLGYDGIAISDYFGNWTETRLKQFQEDNGLPVSGIADEITLAAIEEAVENRWIIEYTPYPTTLTQALSKQMSVSPQTDAYRNLPAYVHSSYIDLTRTAAITGTSVNLRTAPQLISKVAFNVGNGTEIEFMEEVTGAIYSGSTKWYKIRYRGQVLYVHSSLASKNTLVGKTTANVNVRSAKSSSSHKYGVIPKGTTVNIIEEGSTWHEISYQTWRNATEQDVLQYLDPDNNDIFQHLVLSESVGVSAASLNNVLSGKGILSGKGQSFISASHQHGVNEVYLISHALLETGHGTSDLATGIEVGKNSSGNPVLVTPSNRSSLTNIRTSYNMFGIGAVDSNAREGGAIRAYNEGWFSPEQAIIGGAKFIGERYIHIGQDTLYKMRWNPANPATHQYATDIAWATKQVNNIQSIYDQLDNPMYKFDIPQYR
;
A
#
# COMPACT_ATOMS: atom_id res chain seq x y z
N MET A 1 10.95 -45.55 10.64
CA MET A 1 10.99 -44.14 11.10
C MET A 1 12.27 -43.91 11.91
N ARG A 2 13.26 -43.16 11.42
CA ARG A 2 14.46 -42.72 12.21
C ARG A 2 15.10 -41.45 11.60
N LYS A 3 14.28 -40.59 10.96
CA LYS A 3 14.74 -39.45 10.12
C LYS A 3 13.95 -38.15 10.25
N TYR A 4 12.87 -38.12 11.04
CA TYR A 4 12.04 -36.94 11.28
C TYR A 4 12.11 -36.40 12.73
N PHE A 5 12.62 -37.21 13.67
CA PHE A 5 12.72 -36.82 15.08
C PHE A 5 14.04 -36.11 15.41
N GLN A 6 14.38 -35.04 14.67
CA GLN A 6 15.57 -34.23 14.97
C GLN A 6 15.52 -32.76 14.49
N ILE A 7 14.45 -32.01 14.80
CA ILE A 7 14.49 -30.55 14.99
C ILE A 7 13.58 -30.19 16.18
N PHE A 8 14.16 -29.95 17.35
CA PHE A 8 13.83 -28.87 18.31
C PHE A 8 14.84 -28.89 19.49
N LEU A 9 15.04 -27.75 20.15
CA LEU A 9 16.03 -27.49 21.23
C LEU A 9 17.51 -27.79 20.91
N ILE A 10 18.29 -26.72 20.71
CA ILE A 10 19.47 -26.37 21.53
C ILE A 10 19.72 -24.86 21.41
N SER A 11 20.35 -24.26 22.42
CA SER A 11 20.23 -22.82 22.71
C SER A 11 21.51 -22.00 22.45
N VAL A 12 21.31 -20.77 21.95
CA VAL A 12 21.90 -19.50 22.46
C VAL A 12 23.44 -19.27 22.40
N ILE A 13 23.81 -18.16 21.74
CA ILE A 13 25.07 -17.37 21.82
C ILE A 13 26.38 -17.99 21.27
N VAL A 14 26.90 -17.38 20.18
CA VAL A 14 28.22 -16.67 20.14
C VAL A 14 28.09 -15.45 19.21
N LEU A 15 28.60 -14.28 19.59
CA LEU A 15 28.83 -13.13 18.70
C LEU A 15 30.28 -13.12 18.18
N PHE A 16 30.55 -12.62 16.97
CA PHE A 16 31.05 -11.24 16.77
C PHE A 16 31.49 -10.88 15.34
N HIS A 17 31.43 -9.57 15.03
CA HIS A 17 32.14 -8.80 13.99
C HIS A 17 32.02 -9.24 12.50
N PHE A 18 31.38 -8.38 11.70
CA PHE A 18 32.11 -7.46 10.79
C PHE A 18 31.20 -6.32 10.28
N SER A 19 31.78 -5.12 10.12
CA SER A 19 31.22 -3.89 9.52
C SER A 19 32.34 -2.87 9.34
N PRO A 20 32.21 -1.83 8.47
CA PRO A 20 31.42 -1.72 7.24
C PRO A 20 32.31 -1.30 6.03
N ALA A 21 31.74 -1.15 4.84
CA ALA A 21 32.39 -0.50 3.68
C ALA A 21 31.38 0.29 2.82
N ILE A 22 31.83 1.38 2.18
CA ILE A 22 30.98 2.39 1.52
C ILE A 22 31.49 2.69 0.10
N THR A 23 30.61 2.64 -0.90
CA THR A 23 30.61 3.44 -2.16
C THR A 23 29.21 3.27 -2.80
N HIS A 24 28.37 4.27 -3.11
CA HIS A 24 28.47 5.54 -3.88
C HIS A 24 28.27 5.41 -5.40
N ALA A 25 27.48 6.36 -5.94
CA ALA A 25 27.13 6.65 -7.34
C ALA A 25 26.17 5.67 -8.07
N ASN A 26 25.21 6.11 -8.91
CA ASN A 26 24.64 7.46 -9.13
C ASN A 26 23.21 7.40 -9.75
N GLU A 27 22.54 8.57 -9.77
CA GLU A 27 21.66 9.17 -10.81
C GLU A 27 21.28 8.36 -12.08
N ALA A 28 20.10 8.53 -12.70
CA ALA A 28 18.90 9.34 -12.40
C ALA A 28 17.70 8.88 -13.27
N ASP A 29 16.49 9.39 -13.03
CA ASP A 29 15.72 10.13 -14.04
C ASP A 29 14.40 10.73 -13.49
N ILE A 30 13.96 11.85 -14.08
CA ILE A 30 12.71 12.56 -13.80
C ILE A 30 12.11 12.98 -15.14
N GLU A 31 10.81 12.75 -15.38
CA GLU A 31 10.08 13.55 -16.38
C GLU A 31 8.64 13.88 -15.95
N ASN A 32 8.21 15.11 -16.27
CA ASN A 32 6.88 15.65 -16.03
C ASN A 32 5.87 15.27 -17.13
N LYS A 33 4.57 15.31 -16.80
CA LYS A 33 3.54 15.94 -17.66
C LYS A 33 2.26 16.27 -16.88
N ALA A 34 1.65 17.39 -17.25
CA ALA A 34 0.35 17.89 -16.79
C ALA A 34 -0.31 18.72 -17.92
N GLN A 35 -1.65 18.88 -17.86
CA GLN A 35 -2.50 19.61 -18.83
C GLN A 35 -2.54 18.94 -20.24
N GLU A 36 -3.57 19.03 -21.09
CA GLU A 36 -4.80 19.84 -21.28
C GLU A 36 -5.95 18.94 -21.85
N VAL A 37 -7.25 19.29 -21.99
CA VAL A 37 -8.21 20.30 -21.45
C VAL A 37 -9.63 20.01 -22.01
N THR A 38 -10.71 20.62 -21.45
CA THR A 38 -12.13 20.68 -21.96
C THR A 38 -12.95 19.38 -22.10
N SER A 39 -14.30 19.37 -22.21
CA SER A 39 -15.42 20.22 -21.68
C SER A 39 -16.79 19.56 -22.05
N LYS A 40 -17.94 20.12 -21.58
CA LYS A 40 -19.34 19.87 -22.01
C LYS A 40 -19.99 18.50 -21.66
N GLU A 41 -21.32 18.34 -21.55
CA GLU A 41 -22.47 19.18 -21.09
C GLU A 41 -23.75 18.29 -21.06
N ASP A 42 -24.88 18.78 -20.49
CA ASP A 42 -26.28 18.29 -20.62
C ASP A 42 -26.65 16.87 -20.07
N ASN A 43 -27.89 16.55 -19.62
CA ASN A 43 -29.04 17.28 -19.03
C ASN A 43 -29.94 16.23 -18.29
N VAL A 44 -30.42 16.41 -17.04
CA VAL A 44 -31.67 17.08 -16.53
C VAL A 44 -32.96 16.19 -16.60
N GLU A 45 -33.98 16.53 -15.79
CA GLU A 45 -35.35 15.92 -15.63
C GLU A 45 -35.51 14.69 -14.68
N GLU A 46 -36.55 14.57 -13.82
CA GLU A 46 -37.47 15.55 -13.19
C GLU A 46 -38.27 14.95 -11.99
N GLY A 47 -39.07 15.76 -11.26
CA GLY A 47 -40.12 15.35 -10.29
C GLY A 47 -39.64 15.06 -8.85
N GLN A 48 -40.03 15.74 -7.76
CA GLN A 48 -41.33 16.20 -7.20
C GLN A 48 -42.25 15.07 -6.68
N GLY A 49 -42.82 15.14 -5.46
CA GLY A 49 -42.64 16.17 -4.42
C GLY A 49 -43.46 15.96 -3.12
N GLU A 50 -43.32 16.94 -2.21
CA GLU A 50 -44.22 17.40 -1.11
C GLU A 50 -44.76 16.46 -0.01
N ILE A 51 -44.73 16.96 1.25
CA ILE A 51 -45.91 16.99 2.16
C ILE A 51 -45.70 17.94 3.39
N LEU A 52 -46.64 18.88 3.57
CA LEU A 52 -47.11 19.58 4.80
C LEU A 52 -46.19 20.43 5.72
N GLU A 53 -46.25 21.76 5.51
CA GLU A 53 -46.93 22.77 6.37
C GLU A 53 -46.61 23.03 7.87
N ASN A 54 -46.26 24.31 8.12
CA ASN A 54 -46.84 25.30 9.07
C ASN A 54 -46.44 25.44 10.57
N ASN A 55 -46.23 26.72 10.93
CA ASN A 55 -46.38 27.44 12.23
C ASN A 55 -45.49 27.00 13.43
N ASP A 56 -44.90 27.90 14.23
CA ASP A 56 -45.54 28.99 14.97
C ASP A 56 -44.62 30.20 15.30
N VAL A 57 -45.22 31.32 15.73
CA VAL A 57 -44.55 32.57 16.18
C VAL A 57 -45.37 33.26 17.28
N LYS A 58 -44.69 33.93 18.25
CA LYS A 58 -45.24 34.85 19.30
C LYS A 58 -46.01 34.17 20.47
N GLN A 59 -46.27 34.81 21.62
CA GLN A 59 -46.24 36.25 21.97
C GLN A 59 -46.03 36.55 23.49
N GLU A 60 -45.47 37.74 23.80
CA GLU A 60 -45.68 38.62 25.02
C GLU A 60 -45.48 38.05 26.46
N THR A 61 -45.31 38.84 27.55
CA THR A 61 -45.34 40.29 27.90
C THR A 61 -44.28 40.53 29.03
N SER A 62 -43.91 41.72 29.59
CA SER A 62 -43.85 43.18 29.27
C SER A 62 -43.09 43.87 30.47
N ASP A 63 -43.08 45.17 30.86
CA ASP A 63 -43.73 46.45 30.47
C ASP A 63 -42.97 47.68 31.12
N GLU A 64 -43.33 48.92 30.74
CA GLU A 64 -43.28 50.24 31.49
C GLU A 64 -41.97 50.75 32.22
N GLU A 65 -41.61 52.06 32.31
CA GLU A 65 -42.19 53.36 31.88
C GLU A 65 -41.16 54.55 31.89
N VAL A 66 -41.40 55.65 31.12
CA VAL A 66 -41.12 57.11 31.42
C VAL A 66 -39.64 57.63 31.51
N SER A 67 -39.20 58.83 31.04
CA SER A 67 -39.81 60.07 30.46
C SER A 67 -38.86 60.95 29.59
N ASN A 68 -39.45 61.79 28.70
CA ASN A 68 -39.04 63.15 28.20
C ASN A 68 -37.67 63.34 27.47
N GLU A 69 -37.41 64.26 26.50
CA GLU A 69 -38.10 65.34 25.72
C GLU A 69 -37.09 65.83 24.61
N SER A 70 -37.33 66.69 23.60
CA SER A 70 -38.50 67.29 22.88
C SER A 70 -38.01 67.91 21.52
N VAL A 71 -38.69 67.70 20.36
CA VAL A 71 -39.66 68.59 19.62
C VAL A 71 -39.05 69.56 18.56
N LEU A 72 -39.85 69.94 17.54
CA LEU A 72 -39.60 70.80 16.33
C LEU A 72 -38.98 70.05 15.11
N GLU A 73 -39.56 69.96 13.89
CA GLU A 73 -40.65 70.71 13.17
C GLU A 73 -40.22 72.15 12.75
N GLU A 74 -40.51 72.72 11.56
CA GLU A 74 -41.63 72.57 10.61
C GLU A 74 -41.25 72.74 9.09
N VAL A 75 -42.28 72.72 8.23
CA VAL A 75 -42.36 72.84 6.75
C VAL A 75 -42.01 74.23 6.18
N GLU A 76 -41.68 74.34 4.87
CA GLU A 76 -42.54 75.09 3.90
C GLU A 76 -42.25 74.78 2.41
N ASN A 77 -43.11 75.28 1.49
CA ASN A 77 -43.22 74.82 0.10
C ASN A 77 -43.86 75.88 -0.85
N VAL A 78 -43.18 76.26 -1.94
CA VAL A 78 -43.68 76.97 -3.14
C VAL A 78 -42.81 76.51 -4.32
N GLN A 79 -43.26 75.71 -5.30
CA GLN A 79 -44.31 75.90 -6.31
C GLN A 79 -43.95 76.91 -7.41
N GLU A 80 -43.60 76.42 -8.61
CA GLU A 80 -44.42 76.74 -9.80
C GLU A 80 -44.33 75.64 -10.87
N ASN A 81 -45.33 75.62 -11.75
CA ASN A 81 -45.66 74.51 -12.64
C ASN A 81 -45.94 75.08 -14.04
N THR A 82 -45.58 74.36 -15.11
CA THR A 82 -46.23 74.41 -16.43
C THR A 82 -45.68 73.26 -17.28
N THR A 83 -46.35 72.11 -17.35
CA THR A 83 -47.39 71.75 -18.34
C THR A 83 -46.89 71.70 -19.79
N THR A 84 -47.13 70.66 -20.59
CA THR A 84 -47.88 69.38 -20.39
C THR A 84 -47.66 68.50 -21.62
N GLU A 85 -47.72 67.17 -21.44
CA GLU A 85 -48.32 66.19 -22.39
C GLU A 85 -47.76 66.04 -23.83
N ALA A 86 -47.82 64.88 -24.50
CA ALA A 86 -48.02 63.50 -24.04
C ALA A 86 -47.70 62.49 -25.18
N VAL A 87 -47.42 61.24 -24.80
CA VAL A 87 -47.85 59.99 -25.49
C VAL A 87 -47.34 59.67 -26.92
N GLU A 88 -46.63 58.54 -26.99
CA GLU A 88 -46.62 57.48 -28.04
C GLU A 88 -46.44 57.90 -29.54
N SER A 89 -45.36 57.44 -30.19
CA SER A 89 -45.32 56.26 -31.11
C SER A 89 -46.04 56.49 -32.47
N THR A 90 -45.52 56.09 -33.63
CA THR A 90 -44.53 55.03 -33.99
C THR A 90 -43.68 55.41 -35.22
N ASP A 91 -42.52 54.74 -35.35
CA ASP A 91 -41.81 54.33 -36.58
C ASP A 91 -41.51 55.28 -37.78
N ASN A 92 -40.31 55.02 -38.33
CA ASN A 92 -39.86 55.12 -39.74
C ASN A 92 -40.92 55.47 -40.85
N GLN A 93 -40.64 56.24 -41.91
CA GLN A 93 -39.35 56.46 -42.60
C GLN A 93 -39.39 57.59 -43.69
N GLN A 94 -38.23 58.18 -43.99
CA GLN A 94 -37.75 58.77 -45.27
C GLN A 94 -38.68 59.52 -46.27
N LYS A 95 -38.28 60.77 -46.58
CA LYS A 95 -38.33 61.46 -47.91
C LYS A 95 -39.74 61.85 -48.45
N GLN A 96 -39.92 62.82 -49.36
CA GLN A 96 -38.99 63.62 -50.18
C GLN A 96 -39.57 65.02 -50.58
N SER A 97 -38.68 65.97 -50.91
CA SER A 97 -38.77 67.04 -51.96
C SER A 97 -40.06 67.86 -52.26
N GLU A 98 -39.86 69.18 -52.39
CA GLU A 98 -40.50 70.12 -53.37
C GLU A 98 -42.02 70.42 -53.17
N GLU A 99 -42.67 71.50 -53.70
CA GLU A 99 -42.34 72.52 -54.72
C GLU A 99 -43.23 73.81 -54.58
N GLU A 100 -42.83 74.96 -55.17
CA GLU A 100 -43.65 76.11 -55.67
C GLU A 100 -44.71 76.84 -54.75
N ALA A 101 -45.39 77.96 -55.09
CA ALA A 101 -45.46 78.92 -56.23
C ALA A 101 -45.82 80.35 -55.69
N GLU A 102 -45.43 81.50 -56.30
CA GLU A 102 -46.15 82.34 -57.32
C GLU A 102 -47.43 83.08 -56.80
N GLU A 103 -47.93 84.26 -57.26
CA GLU A 103 -48.10 84.84 -58.61
C GLU A 103 -48.35 86.39 -58.65
N LEU A 104 -48.26 87.00 -59.85
CA LEU A 104 -48.92 88.23 -60.43
C LEU A 104 -48.96 89.61 -59.65
N ARG A 105 -48.66 90.82 -60.20
CA ARG A 105 -48.63 91.47 -61.56
C ARG A 105 -50.03 92.00 -62.01
N ILE A 106 -50.24 93.13 -62.73
CA ILE A 106 -49.46 94.01 -63.66
C ILE A 106 -49.81 95.52 -63.36
N LYS A 107 -49.81 96.62 -64.17
CA LYS A 107 -49.69 97.10 -65.59
C LYS A 107 -49.51 98.67 -65.51
N PRO A 108 -49.18 99.49 -66.56
CA PRO A 108 -48.29 99.32 -67.72
C PRO A 108 -47.39 100.56 -68.08
N PHE A 109 -46.09 100.39 -68.26
CA PHE A 109 -45.30 101.08 -69.31
C PHE A 109 -44.10 100.18 -69.69
N ALA A 110 -43.41 100.46 -70.81
CA ALA A 110 -42.40 99.54 -71.34
C ALA A 110 -41.07 99.59 -70.57
N ALA A 111 -40.50 98.44 -70.26
CA ALA A 111 -39.25 98.28 -69.51
C ALA A 111 -38.24 97.40 -70.26
N ALA A 112 -36.95 97.59 -70.01
CA ALA A 112 -35.95 96.57 -70.28
C ALA A 112 -36.11 95.42 -69.28
N SER A 113 -35.74 94.20 -69.68
CA SER A 113 -35.81 93.01 -68.82
C SER A 113 -34.42 92.49 -68.50
N LEU A 114 -34.14 92.32 -67.21
CA LEU A 114 -32.97 91.62 -66.68
C LEU A 114 -32.79 90.22 -67.31
N PRO A 115 -31.56 89.68 -67.37
CA PRO A 115 -30.33 90.22 -66.79
C PRO A 115 -29.64 91.26 -67.67
N TYR A 116 -28.95 92.23 -67.07
CA TYR A 116 -28.07 93.13 -67.83
C TYR A 116 -26.76 92.43 -68.19
N GLU A 117 -26.32 92.59 -69.44
CA GLU A 117 -25.10 92.01 -69.98
C GLU A 117 -24.27 92.98 -70.82
N LYS A 118 -23.06 92.54 -71.17
CA LYS A 118 -22.04 93.34 -71.86
C LYS A 118 -22.48 93.75 -73.26
N GLY A 119 -22.70 95.05 -73.42
CA GLY A 119 -23.30 95.65 -74.61
C GLY A 119 -24.46 96.58 -74.26
N ASP A 120 -25.15 96.31 -73.14
CA ASP A 120 -26.35 97.04 -72.74
C ASP A 120 -26.10 98.50 -72.37
N ARG A 121 -27.16 99.31 -72.49
CA ARG A 121 -27.25 100.67 -71.96
C ARG A 121 -28.55 100.81 -71.18
N HIS A 122 -28.46 101.12 -69.88
CA HIS A 122 -29.62 101.36 -69.02
C HIS A 122 -29.26 102.34 -67.89
N GLU A 123 -30.25 103.04 -67.34
CA GLU A 123 -30.03 103.98 -66.24
C GLU A 123 -29.67 103.28 -64.92
N ASP A 124 -30.32 102.16 -64.60
CA ASP A 124 -30.00 101.25 -63.48
C ASP A 124 -28.51 100.87 -63.40
N LEU A 125 -27.82 100.81 -64.55
CA LEU A 125 -26.40 100.44 -64.61
C LEU A 125 -25.47 101.51 -64.03
N VAL A 126 -25.95 102.73 -63.80
CA VAL A 126 -25.26 103.72 -62.97
C VAL A 126 -25.33 103.28 -61.50
N GLU A 127 -26.54 103.09 -60.96
CA GLU A 127 -26.77 102.70 -59.56
C GLU A 127 -26.13 101.35 -59.20
N ILE A 128 -26.21 100.35 -60.08
CA ILE A 128 -25.56 99.04 -59.90
C ILE A 128 -24.03 99.19 -59.77
N LYS A 129 -23.41 100.15 -60.48
CA LYS A 129 -21.97 100.41 -60.41
C LYS A 129 -21.59 101.21 -59.18
N GLU A 130 -22.38 102.23 -58.82
CA GLU A 130 -22.20 102.98 -57.57
C GLU A 130 -22.21 102.03 -56.37
N LYS A 131 -23.21 101.13 -56.31
CA LYS A 131 -23.30 100.07 -55.28
C LYS A 131 -22.09 99.15 -55.31
N LEU A 132 -21.71 98.61 -56.47
CA LEU A 132 -20.55 97.71 -56.62
C LEU A 132 -19.24 98.38 -56.17
N ASN A 133 -19.01 99.63 -56.57
CA ASN A 133 -17.87 100.42 -56.10
C ASN A 133 -17.93 100.53 -54.56
N HIS A 134 -19.03 101.03 -54.00
CA HIS A 134 -19.18 101.27 -52.56
C HIS A 134 -18.96 100.04 -51.67
N ILE A 135 -19.43 98.85 -52.07
CA ILE A 135 -19.20 97.61 -51.30
C ILE A 135 -17.79 96.99 -51.51
N GLY A 136 -16.91 97.69 -52.23
CA GLY A 136 -15.48 97.37 -52.38
C GLY A 136 -15.09 96.70 -53.70
N PHE A 137 -15.94 96.73 -54.75
CA PHE A 137 -15.66 96.20 -56.09
C PHE A 137 -15.30 97.31 -57.09
N ASP A 138 -14.58 98.32 -56.57
CA ASP A 138 -14.21 99.61 -57.16
C ASP A 138 -13.63 99.62 -58.58
N GLY A 139 -13.65 100.80 -59.21
CA GLY A 139 -12.97 101.07 -60.47
C GLY A 139 -13.84 100.85 -61.71
N ILE A 140 -15.16 100.73 -61.54
CA ILE A 140 -16.10 100.84 -62.67
C ILE A 140 -16.50 102.31 -62.81
N THR A 141 -16.44 102.87 -64.02
CA THR A 141 -17.00 104.20 -64.28
C THR A 141 -18.53 104.13 -64.36
N GLU A 142 -19.20 104.98 -63.56
CA GLU A 142 -20.65 105.03 -63.34
C GLU A 142 -21.39 105.64 -64.54
N THR A 143 -21.36 104.91 -65.66
CA THR A 143 -22.08 105.23 -66.90
C THR A 143 -23.27 104.30 -67.12
N ASP A 144 -24.15 104.66 -68.05
CA ASP A 144 -25.25 103.80 -68.52
C ASP A 144 -24.79 102.48 -69.17
N TYR A 145 -23.54 102.41 -69.66
CA TYR A 145 -23.06 101.34 -70.53
C TYR A 145 -22.40 100.16 -69.80
N PHE A 146 -22.85 98.93 -70.06
CA PHE A 146 -22.25 97.70 -69.53
C PHE A 146 -20.98 97.32 -70.30
N GLY A 147 -19.82 97.68 -69.75
CA GLY A 147 -18.51 97.41 -70.35
C GLY A 147 -17.84 96.13 -69.84
N ASN A 148 -16.73 95.75 -70.47
CA ASN A 148 -15.86 94.63 -70.05
C ASN A 148 -15.35 94.76 -68.59
N TRP A 149 -15.21 95.99 -68.08
CA TRP A 149 -14.86 96.25 -66.68
C TRP A 149 -16.03 95.98 -65.72
N THR A 150 -17.26 96.29 -66.14
CA THR A 150 -18.49 95.99 -65.38
C THR A 150 -18.67 94.46 -65.26
N GLU A 151 -18.56 93.74 -66.39
CA GLU A 151 -18.56 92.27 -66.45
C GLU A 151 -17.51 91.66 -65.49
N THR A 152 -16.29 92.20 -65.48
CA THR A 152 -15.19 91.74 -64.60
C THR A 152 -15.52 91.93 -63.12
N ARG A 153 -16.11 93.06 -62.73
CA ARG A 153 -16.47 93.33 -61.32
C ARG A 153 -17.71 92.56 -60.87
N VAL A 154 -18.70 92.39 -61.73
CA VAL A 154 -19.87 91.52 -61.50
C VAL A 154 -19.42 90.07 -61.29
N THR A 155 -18.51 89.56 -62.15
CA THR A 155 -17.88 88.24 -62.00
C THR A 155 -17.17 88.10 -60.64
N GLN A 156 -16.41 89.11 -60.21
CA GLN A 156 -15.70 89.10 -58.92
C GLN A 156 -16.66 89.17 -57.71
N PHE A 157 -17.73 89.95 -57.82
CA PHE A 157 -18.79 90.03 -56.81
C PHE A 157 -19.52 88.70 -56.65
N GLN A 158 -19.94 88.09 -57.77
CA GLN A 158 -20.53 86.75 -57.81
C GLN A 158 -19.60 85.72 -57.18
N THR A 159 -18.31 85.73 -57.55
CA THR A 159 -17.29 84.84 -56.95
C THR A 159 -17.16 85.02 -55.44
N TYR A 160 -17.07 86.26 -54.95
CA TYR A 160 -16.87 86.53 -53.52
C TYR A 160 -18.09 86.13 -52.68
N TYR A 161 -19.32 86.39 -53.15
CA TYR A 161 -20.56 85.99 -52.48
C TYR A 161 -21.11 84.62 -52.92
N GLN A 162 -20.30 83.79 -53.58
CA GLN A 162 -20.61 82.42 -53.98
C GLN A 162 -21.90 82.28 -54.83
N LEU A 163 -22.22 83.30 -55.62
CA LEU A 163 -23.32 83.30 -56.59
C LEU A 163 -22.88 82.60 -57.90
N SER A 164 -23.86 82.25 -58.73
CA SER A 164 -23.61 81.78 -60.10
C SER A 164 -22.77 82.80 -60.88
N ILE A 165 -21.54 82.41 -61.25
CA ILE A 165 -20.57 83.28 -61.91
C ILE A 165 -20.93 83.38 -63.40
N THR A 166 -21.87 84.28 -63.73
CA THR A 166 -22.37 84.50 -65.10
C THR A 166 -21.74 85.70 -65.78
N GLY A 167 -21.16 86.65 -65.02
CA GLY A 167 -20.72 87.95 -65.52
C GLY A 167 -21.85 88.93 -65.88
N LYS A 168 -23.11 88.47 -65.82
CA LYS A 168 -24.33 89.23 -66.06
C LYS A 168 -24.97 89.64 -64.74
N VAL A 169 -25.68 90.76 -64.71
CA VAL A 169 -26.42 91.20 -63.52
C VAL A 169 -27.84 90.67 -63.60
N ASP A 170 -28.07 89.52 -62.95
CA ASP A 170 -29.39 88.93 -62.75
C ASP A 170 -30.03 89.39 -61.42
N GLN A 171 -31.28 88.99 -61.18
CA GLN A 171 -32.00 89.38 -59.96
C GLN A 171 -31.32 88.86 -58.68
N LYS A 172 -30.64 87.71 -58.71
CA LYS A 172 -29.87 87.20 -57.57
C LYS A 172 -28.66 88.08 -57.27
N THR A 173 -27.97 88.53 -58.31
CA THR A 173 -26.85 89.48 -58.23
C THR A 173 -27.31 90.82 -57.66
N ILE A 174 -28.45 91.37 -58.13
CA ILE A 174 -29.03 92.61 -57.59
C ILE A 174 -29.44 92.45 -56.13
N ASN A 175 -30.24 91.42 -55.79
CA ASN A 175 -30.71 91.19 -54.42
C ASN A 175 -29.54 91.05 -53.44
N LYS A 176 -28.44 90.40 -53.85
CA LYS A 176 -27.24 90.27 -53.00
C LYS A 176 -26.46 91.59 -52.91
N LEU A 177 -26.35 92.34 -54.00
CA LEU A 177 -25.68 93.63 -54.04
C LEU A 177 -26.38 94.64 -53.12
N ASP A 178 -27.72 94.71 -53.21
CA ASP A 178 -28.56 95.52 -52.33
C ASP A 178 -28.49 95.07 -50.87
N SER A 179 -28.45 93.75 -50.60
CA SER A 179 -28.31 93.21 -49.25
C SER A 179 -27.00 93.65 -48.58
N VAL A 180 -25.87 93.65 -49.31
CA VAL A 180 -24.58 94.10 -48.78
C VAL A 180 -24.53 95.62 -48.67
N TYR A 181 -24.95 96.34 -49.71
CA TYR A 181 -24.93 97.80 -49.76
C TYR A 181 -25.83 98.45 -48.69
N ASN A 182 -27.00 97.86 -48.42
CA ASN A 182 -27.93 98.34 -47.40
C ASN A 182 -27.71 97.71 -46.01
N SER A 183 -26.60 96.97 -45.79
CA SER A 183 -26.28 96.35 -44.50
C SER A 183 -26.41 97.34 -43.34
N PRO A 184 -27.07 96.98 -42.21
CA PRO A 184 -27.16 97.85 -41.05
C PRO A 184 -25.82 97.98 -40.29
N PHE A 185 -24.82 97.15 -40.63
CA PHE A 185 -23.51 97.10 -39.99
C PHE A 185 -22.43 97.80 -40.83
N GLN A 186 -22.66 99.09 -41.10
CA GLN A 186 -21.73 99.98 -41.80
C GLN A 186 -21.76 101.38 -41.15
N ASN A 187 -20.77 102.21 -41.47
CA ASN A 187 -20.61 103.53 -40.83
C ASN A 187 -21.85 104.43 -40.97
N GLY A 188 -22.18 105.13 -39.89
CA GLY A 188 -23.34 106.02 -39.76
C GLY A 188 -24.67 105.34 -39.45
N LYS A 189 -24.76 104.00 -39.58
CA LYS A 189 -25.99 103.24 -39.27
C LYS A 189 -26.09 102.91 -37.77
N ARG A 190 -27.31 102.54 -37.36
CA ARG A 190 -27.60 102.02 -36.01
C ARG A 190 -28.32 100.68 -36.09
N HIS A 191 -27.88 99.73 -35.27
CA HIS A 191 -28.51 98.43 -35.06
C HIS A 191 -28.26 97.97 -33.62
N GLU A 192 -29.09 97.08 -33.07
CA GLU A 192 -28.86 96.55 -31.72
C GLU A 192 -27.67 95.58 -31.69
N ASP A 193 -27.60 94.64 -32.63
CA ASP A 193 -26.52 93.64 -32.72
C ASP A 193 -25.12 94.26 -32.94
N THR A 194 -25.04 95.53 -33.34
CA THR A 194 -23.80 96.34 -33.31
C THR A 194 -23.14 96.29 -31.92
N LYS A 195 -23.90 96.12 -30.83
CA LYS A 195 -23.36 95.87 -29.49
C LYS A 195 -22.57 94.55 -29.43
N ALA A 196 -23.21 93.43 -29.79
CA ALA A 196 -22.60 92.11 -29.79
C ALA A 196 -21.37 92.03 -30.70
N ILE A 197 -21.41 92.68 -31.87
CA ILE A 197 -20.25 92.78 -32.78
C ILE A 197 -19.08 93.50 -32.10
N LYS A 198 -19.33 94.57 -31.34
CA LYS A 198 -18.29 95.29 -30.57
C LYS A 198 -17.79 94.51 -29.36
N GLU A 199 -18.67 93.81 -28.66
CA GLU A 199 -18.32 92.97 -27.52
C GLU A 199 -17.38 91.84 -27.96
N LYS A 200 -17.68 91.19 -29.10
CA LYS A 200 -16.82 90.17 -29.73
C LYS A 200 -15.50 90.77 -30.22
N LEU A 201 -15.51 91.88 -30.96
CA LEU A 201 -14.26 92.56 -31.35
C LEU A 201 -13.39 92.94 -30.15
N ASN A 202 -13.99 93.38 -29.04
CA ASN A 202 -13.27 93.68 -27.80
C ASN A 202 -12.71 92.41 -27.11
N SER A 203 -13.40 91.27 -27.13
CA SER A 203 -12.90 90.02 -26.50
C SER A 203 -11.69 89.45 -27.23
N ILE A 204 -11.72 89.46 -28.57
CA ILE A 204 -10.60 89.03 -29.44
C ILE A 204 -9.54 90.15 -29.71
N GLY A 205 -9.60 91.25 -28.98
CA GLY A 205 -8.52 92.25 -28.90
C GLY A 205 -8.55 93.41 -29.92
N TYR A 206 -9.53 93.51 -30.80
CA TYR A 206 -9.76 94.64 -31.72
C TYR A 206 -10.53 95.77 -31.02
N GLY A 207 -10.00 96.23 -29.88
CA GLY A 207 -10.61 97.20 -28.98
C GLY A 207 -9.63 98.30 -28.52
N PRO A 208 -10.10 99.29 -27.73
CA PRO A 208 -11.41 99.32 -27.05
C PRO A 208 -12.49 100.06 -27.84
N ILE A 209 -13.47 99.33 -28.39
CA ILE A 209 -14.65 99.94 -29.04
C ILE A 209 -15.76 100.17 -28.02
N THR A 210 -16.25 101.42 -27.91
CA THR A 210 -17.39 101.75 -27.03
C THR A 210 -18.68 101.06 -27.51
N VAL A 211 -19.14 100.08 -26.73
CA VAL A 211 -20.34 99.27 -26.98
C VAL A 211 -21.59 100.17 -26.99
N THR A 212 -22.11 100.40 -28.20
CA THR A 212 -23.29 101.22 -28.48
C THR A 212 -23.88 100.79 -29.83
N THR A 213 -25.16 101.11 -30.08
CA THR A 213 -25.85 100.74 -31.34
C THR A 213 -25.28 101.40 -32.59
N LEU A 214 -24.51 102.50 -32.45
CA LEU A 214 -23.92 103.25 -33.55
C LEU A 214 -22.67 102.56 -34.09
N PHE A 215 -22.71 102.16 -35.36
CA PHE A 215 -21.53 101.77 -36.12
C PHE A 215 -20.90 103.07 -36.65
N GLY A 216 -19.75 103.47 -36.10
CA GLY A 216 -19.10 104.76 -36.38
C GLY A 216 -17.65 104.59 -36.83
N ASN A 217 -17.01 105.66 -37.33
CA ASN A 217 -15.66 105.68 -37.91
C ASN A 217 -14.61 104.80 -37.20
N TYR A 218 -14.56 104.79 -35.86
CA TYR A 218 -13.59 103.98 -35.13
C TYR A 218 -13.92 102.47 -35.20
N MET A 219 -15.19 102.09 -35.07
CA MET A 219 -15.62 100.71 -35.31
C MET A 219 -15.38 100.29 -36.77
N GLU A 220 -15.63 101.19 -37.73
CA GLU A 220 -15.31 100.94 -39.14
C GLU A 220 -13.80 100.68 -39.33
N SER A 221 -12.94 101.43 -38.66
CA SER A 221 -11.49 101.20 -38.72
C SER A 221 -11.06 99.87 -38.09
N GLN A 222 -11.67 99.45 -36.97
CA GLN A 222 -11.42 98.15 -36.36
C GLN A 222 -11.98 96.99 -37.19
N VAL A 223 -13.14 97.16 -37.84
CA VAL A 223 -13.66 96.19 -38.82
C VAL A 223 -12.75 96.11 -40.06
N LYS A 224 -12.18 97.22 -40.54
CA LYS A 224 -11.18 97.26 -41.63
C LYS A 224 -9.78 96.74 -41.23
N GLU A 225 -9.52 96.58 -39.94
CA GLU A 225 -8.31 95.96 -39.38
C GLU A 225 -8.55 94.45 -39.27
N PHE A 226 -9.62 94.05 -38.59
CA PHE A 226 -10.11 92.68 -38.54
C PHE A 226 -10.28 92.03 -39.93
N GLN A 227 -10.95 92.69 -40.87
CA GLN A 227 -11.11 92.18 -42.25
C GLN A 227 -9.75 91.96 -42.94
N ARG A 228 -8.74 92.77 -42.64
CA ARG A 228 -7.41 92.67 -43.25
C ARG A 228 -6.62 91.49 -42.67
N ASP A 229 -6.62 91.38 -41.35
CA ASP A 229 -5.92 90.34 -40.61
C ASP A 229 -6.53 88.95 -40.89
N GLN A 230 -7.84 88.89 -41.14
CA GLN A 230 -8.57 87.68 -41.53
C GLN A 230 -8.64 87.45 -43.05
N GLY A 231 -7.96 88.25 -43.88
CA GLY A 231 -7.90 88.07 -45.34
C GLY A 231 -9.22 88.29 -46.09
N LEU A 232 -10.19 88.96 -45.47
CA LEU A 232 -11.50 89.32 -46.03
C LEU A 232 -11.41 90.58 -46.90
N ARG A 233 -12.49 90.92 -47.61
CA ARG A 233 -12.53 92.13 -48.45
C ARG A 233 -12.70 93.36 -47.57
N VAL A 234 -11.65 94.17 -47.47
CA VAL A 234 -11.57 95.36 -46.60
C VAL A 234 -12.45 96.50 -47.12
N ASN A 235 -13.73 96.49 -46.76
CA ASN A 235 -14.71 97.54 -47.07
C ASN A 235 -15.23 98.27 -45.83
N GLY A 236 -15.09 97.70 -44.62
CA GLY A 236 -15.61 98.26 -43.37
C GLY A 236 -17.11 98.04 -43.13
N ILE A 237 -17.77 97.30 -44.02
CA ILE A 237 -19.12 96.78 -43.83
C ILE A 237 -18.97 95.40 -43.19
N ALA A 238 -19.55 95.18 -42.00
CA ALA A 238 -19.58 93.84 -41.42
C ALA A 238 -20.66 93.02 -42.15
N ASP A 239 -20.27 92.46 -43.29
CA ASP A 239 -21.06 91.51 -44.08
C ASP A 239 -21.11 90.12 -43.40
N GLU A 240 -21.90 89.20 -43.96
CA GLU A 240 -22.06 87.83 -43.43
C GLU A 240 -20.73 87.09 -43.25
N ARG A 241 -19.74 87.34 -44.12
CA ARG A 241 -18.40 86.72 -44.04
C ARG A 241 -17.60 87.31 -42.88
N THR A 242 -17.67 88.61 -42.69
CA THR A 242 -17.05 89.33 -41.58
C THR A 242 -17.66 88.91 -40.25
N LEU A 243 -18.99 88.79 -40.18
CA LEU A 243 -19.70 88.34 -38.99
C LEU A 243 -19.42 86.87 -38.65
N ALA A 244 -19.47 85.97 -39.64
CA ALA A 244 -19.18 84.55 -39.41
C ALA A 244 -17.74 84.32 -38.89
N LYS A 245 -16.75 85.04 -39.43
CA LYS A 245 -15.36 84.92 -38.96
C LYS A 245 -15.14 85.56 -37.58
N LEU A 246 -15.95 86.56 -37.21
CA LEU A 246 -15.92 87.16 -35.88
C LEU A 246 -16.52 86.20 -34.84
N GLU A 247 -17.56 85.46 -35.19
CA GLU A 247 -18.17 84.42 -34.35
C GLU A 247 -17.17 83.30 -34.05
N GLU A 248 -16.50 82.79 -35.08
CA GLU A 248 -15.51 81.70 -35.02
C GLU A 248 -14.38 81.99 -34.02
N LEU A 249 -13.87 83.23 -34.01
CA LEU A 249 -12.74 83.61 -33.16
C LEU A 249 -13.17 84.01 -31.74
N ALA A 250 -14.39 84.50 -31.54
CA ALA A 250 -14.90 84.92 -30.24
C ALA A 250 -15.49 83.77 -29.39
N SER A 251 -15.38 82.52 -29.86
CA SER A 251 -15.98 81.33 -29.24
C SER A 251 -14.98 80.19 -28.94
N THR A 252 -13.67 80.49 -28.85
CA THR A 252 -12.66 79.49 -28.45
C THR A 252 -12.43 79.44 -26.93
N ASP A 253 -12.61 78.25 -26.35
CA ASP A 253 -12.25 77.92 -24.96
C ASP A 253 -10.87 77.22 -24.85
N VAL A 254 -10.10 77.20 -25.95
CA VAL A 254 -8.72 76.67 -25.98
C VAL A 254 -7.77 77.79 -26.40
N PHE A 255 -6.71 78.00 -25.63
CA PHE A 255 -5.70 79.04 -25.88
C PHE A 255 -4.33 78.44 -26.24
N GLU A 256 -3.75 78.87 -27.35
CA GLU A 256 -2.48 78.41 -27.91
C GLU A 256 -1.59 79.55 -28.43
N LEU A 257 -0.40 79.19 -28.96
CA LEU A 257 0.62 80.13 -29.41
C LEU A 257 0.12 81.06 -30.53
N GLY A 258 -0.13 82.32 -30.18
CA GLY A 258 -0.61 83.35 -31.10
C GLY A 258 -1.85 84.09 -30.60
N ASP A 259 -2.62 83.47 -29.71
CA ASP A 259 -3.96 83.96 -29.36
C ASP A 259 -3.97 85.29 -28.59
N ARG A 260 -5.08 86.01 -28.77
CA ARG A 260 -5.39 87.28 -28.09
C ARG A 260 -6.78 87.20 -27.47
N HIS A 261 -6.82 86.93 -26.17
CA HIS A 261 -8.06 86.79 -25.42
C HIS A 261 -7.84 87.13 -23.94
N ASN A 262 -8.83 87.77 -23.29
CA ASN A 262 -8.62 88.30 -21.94
C ASN A 262 -8.48 87.22 -20.86
N ALA A 263 -9.02 86.01 -21.06
CA ALA A 263 -8.82 84.88 -20.14
C ALA A 263 -7.35 84.45 -19.99
N ILE A 264 -6.50 84.73 -20.99
CA ILE A 264 -5.05 84.46 -20.97
C ILE A 264 -4.35 85.25 -19.85
N ILE A 265 -4.92 86.37 -19.40
CA ILE A 265 -4.41 87.12 -18.23
C ILE A 265 -4.54 86.26 -16.97
N THR A 266 -5.74 85.76 -16.67
CA THR A 266 -6.02 84.95 -15.48
C THR A 266 -5.32 83.60 -15.46
N ILE A 267 -5.12 82.99 -16.63
CA ILE A 267 -4.25 81.81 -16.79
C ILE A 267 -2.82 82.11 -16.30
N LYS A 268 -2.27 83.27 -16.66
CA LYS A 268 -0.91 83.68 -16.28
C LYS A 268 -0.80 84.09 -14.82
N GLU A 269 -1.79 84.78 -14.28
CA GLU A 269 -1.88 85.13 -12.85
C GLU A 269 -1.81 83.85 -12.00
N LYS A 270 -2.65 82.85 -12.31
CA LYS A 270 -2.65 81.55 -11.63
C LYS A 270 -1.31 80.83 -11.77
N LEU A 271 -0.76 80.71 -12.99
CA LEU A 271 0.55 80.10 -13.23
C LEU A 271 1.68 80.82 -12.47
N ASN A 272 1.66 82.15 -12.41
CA ASN A 272 2.60 82.95 -11.63
C ASN A 272 2.51 82.60 -10.12
N ALA A 273 1.29 82.55 -9.57
CA ALA A 273 1.04 82.26 -8.16
C ALA A 273 1.43 80.84 -7.73
N ILE A 274 1.07 79.80 -8.49
CA ILE A 274 1.50 78.41 -8.22
C ILE A 274 2.97 78.14 -8.65
N GLY A 275 3.76 79.21 -8.76
CA GLY A 275 5.21 79.20 -8.95
C GLY A 275 5.69 78.94 -10.39
N PHE A 276 4.83 78.66 -11.37
CA PHE A 276 5.18 78.50 -12.79
C PHE A 276 5.44 79.84 -13.49
N GLY A 277 5.97 80.80 -12.75
CA GLY A 277 5.87 82.22 -13.07
C GLY A 277 7.01 82.84 -13.87
N GLY A 278 7.01 84.17 -13.85
CA GLY A 278 7.82 84.99 -14.75
C GLY A 278 7.16 85.16 -16.13
N ILE A 279 5.83 85.08 -16.20
CA ILE A 279 5.05 85.39 -17.40
C ILE A 279 4.46 86.81 -17.24
N SER A 280 4.49 87.61 -18.31
CA SER A 280 3.80 88.91 -18.33
C SER A 280 2.31 88.75 -18.63
N GLU A 281 1.48 89.27 -17.73
CA GLU A 281 0.00 89.16 -17.65
C GLU A 281 -0.72 90.00 -18.72
N THR A 282 -0.30 89.84 -19.98
CA THR A 282 -0.97 90.38 -21.17
C THR A 282 -2.01 89.40 -21.70
N ASN A 283 -3.00 89.89 -22.46
CA ASN A 283 -3.97 89.04 -23.16
C ASN A 283 -3.39 88.23 -24.35
N TYR A 284 -2.08 88.29 -24.59
CA TYR A 284 -1.41 87.60 -25.71
C TYR A 284 -0.67 86.32 -25.25
N PHE A 285 -1.00 85.18 -25.86
CA PHE A 285 -0.35 83.89 -25.60
C PHE A 285 0.93 83.75 -26.44
N GLY A 286 2.01 84.38 -25.98
CA GLY A 286 3.35 84.22 -26.57
C GLY A 286 4.08 82.96 -26.05
N GLY A 287 5.10 82.49 -26.77
CA GLY A 287 5.79 81.21 -26.50
C GLY A 287 6.46 81.04 -25.13
N TRP A 288 6.65 82.12 -24.36
CA TRP A 288 7.04 82.01 -22.95
C TRP A 288 5.89 81.50 -22.06
N THR A 289 4.65 81.87 -22.39
CA THR A 289 3.42 81.31 -21.80
C THR A 289 3.32 79.83 -22.11
N GLU A 290 3.44 79.46 -23.39
CA GLU A 290 3.48 78.07 -23.87
C GLU A 290 4.56 77.24 -23.14
N THR A 291 5.76 77.80 -22.96
CA THR A 291 6.85 77.14 -22.22
C THR A 291 6.48 76.87 -20.76
N ARG A 292 5.78 77.79 -20.09
CA ARG A 292 5.31 77.59 -18.71
C ARG A 292 4.13 76.64 -18.63
N VAL A 293 3.22 76.67 -19.60
CA VAL A 293 2.12 75.71 -19.72
C VAL A 293 2.67 74.30 -19.93
N LYS A 294 3.68 74.11 -20.80
CA LYS A 294 4.37 72.81 -20.95
C LYS A 294 5.05 72.34 -19.67
N GLN A 295 5.69 73.24 -18.92
CA GLN A 295 6.30 72.89 -17.62
C GLN A 295 5.24 72.51 -16.57
N PHE A 296 4.10 73.21 -16.54
CA PHE A 296 2.97 72.90 -15.69
C PHE A 296 2.35 71.53 -16.03
N GLN A 297 2.04 71.32 -17.31
CA GLN A 297 1.53 70.05 -17.85
C GLN A 297 2.47 68.89 -17.51
N GLN A 298 3.78 69.05 -17.74
CA GLN A 298 4.78 68.02 -17.45
C GLN A 298 4.87 67.69 -15.94
N TYR A 299 4.76 68.68 -15.05
CA TYR A 299 4.84 68.45 -13.59
C TYR A 299 3.60 67.72 -13.04
N TYR A 300 2.42 67.99 -13.60
CA TYR A 300 1.15 67.36 -13.17
C TYR A 300 0.71 66.18 -14.06
N GLY A 301 1.56 65.69 -14.98
CA GLY A 301 1.29 64.50 -15.78
C GLY A 301 0.24 64.67 -16.90
N LEU A 302 -0.04 65.91 -17.31
CA LEU A 302 -0.98 66.23 -18.39
C LEU A 302 -0.35 66.07 -19.77
N SER A 303 -1.18 66.14 -20.83
CA SER A 303 -0.72 66.30 -22.22
C SER A 303 0.20 67.52 -22.34
N VAL A 304 1.44 67.34 -22.80
CA VAL A 304 2.46 68.42 -22.88
C VAL A 304 2.43 69.12 -24.24
N ASP A 305 1.24 69.53 -24.66
CA ASP A 305 0.99 70.21 -25.94
C ASP A 305 1.29 71.73 -25.89
N GLY A 306 1.27 72.34 -24.70
CA GLY A 306 1.46 73.78 -24.47
C GLY A 306 0.21 74.62 -24.66
N LYS A 307 -0.97 73.99 -24.83
CA LYS A 307 -2.26 74.65 -24.97
C LYS A 307 -2.99 74.65 -23.63
N VAL A 308 -3.73 75.72 -23.34
CA VAL A 308 -4.66 75.73 -22.21
C VAL A 308 -6.05 75.41 -22.73
N GLY A 309 -6.37 74.11 -22.73
CA GLY A 309 -7.74 73.60 -22.82
C GLY A 309 -8.24 73.11 -21.45
N PRO A 310 -9.47 72.54 -21.38
CA PRO A 310 -10.19 72.28 -20.14
C PRO A 310 -9.40 71.58 -19.03
N ALA A 311 -8.76 70.44 -19.30
CA ALA A 311 -8.00 69.70 -18.28
C ALA A 311 -6.78 70.49 -17.74
N THR A 312 -6.16 71.34 -18.57
CA THR A 312 -5.06 72.22 -18.13
C THR A 312 -5.60 73.33 -17.24
N GLN A 313 -6.77 73.89 -17.57
CA GLN A 313 -7.45 74.91 -16.76
C GLN A 313 -7.95 74.35 -15.41
N GLU A 314 -8.60 73.18 -15.42
CA GLU A 314 -9.14 72.51 -14.23
C GLU A 314 -8.02 72.16 -13.24
N THR A 315 -6.91 71.60 -13.71
CA THR A 315 -5.74 71.30 -12.86
C THR A 315 -5.13 72.59 -12.31
N LEU A 316 -5.05 73.65 -13.12
CA LEU A 316 -4.49 74.95 -12.72
C LEU A 316 -5.33 75.60 -11.61
N ASP A 317 -6.65 75.52 -11.75
CA ASP A 317 -7.62 76.04 -10.78
C ASP A 317 -7.67 75.20 -9.51
N SER A 318 -7.55 73.87 -9.62
CA SER A 318 -7.49 72.96 -8.45
C SER A 318 -6.25 73.24 -7.59
N VAL A 319 -5.06 73.38 -8.20
CA VAL A 319 -3.82 73.69 -7.47
C VAL A 319 -3.86 75.10 -6.87
N TYR A 320 -4.35 76.10 -7.62
CA TYR A 320 -4.43 77.48 -7.14
C TYR A 320 -5.40 77.64 -5.96
N ASN A 321 -6.54 76.96 -5.98
CA ASN A 321 -7.55 77.00 -4.92
C ASN A 321 -7.37 75.88 -3.86
N SER A 322 -6.17 75.28 -3.75
CA SER A 322 -5.93 74.19 -2.80
C SER A 322 -6.15 74.66 -1.34
N PRO A 323 -6.88 73.89 -0.49
CA PRO A 323 -7.04 74.21 0.93
C PRO A 323 -5.78 73.86 1.75
N PHE A 324 -4.74 73.32 1.13
CA PHE A 324 -3.48 72.94 1.75
C PHE A 324 -2.36 73.93 1.40
N GLN A 325 -2.63 75.22 1.60
CA GLN A 325 -1.68 76.32 1.44
C GLN A 325 -1.80 77.34 2.60
N ASN A 326 -0.83 78.24 2.74
CA ASN A 326 -0.76 79.14 3.89
C ASN A 326 -1.97 80.09 3.99
N GLY A 327 -2.56 80.15 5.18
CA GLY A 327 -3.78 80.88 5.51
C GLY A 327 -5.02 80.00 5.65
N GLU A 328 -5.05 78.88 4.92
CA GLU A 328 -6.25 78.06 4.76
C GLU A 328 -6.50 77.06 5.91
N ARG A 329 -7.74 76.56 5.96
CA ARG A 329 -8.20 75.62 7.00
C ARG A 329 -8.89 74.40 6.39
N HIS A 330 -8.36 73.23 6.69
CA HIS A 330 -8.97 71.94 6.35
C HIS A 330 -8.84 70.95 7.50
N GLU A 331 -9.69 69.92 7.54
CA GLU A 331 -9.57 68.87 8.56
C GLU A 331 -8.35 67.96 8.29
N ASP A 332 -8.13 67.56 7.04
CA ASP A 332 -6.99 66.70 6.64
C ASP A 332 -5.62 67.36 6.87
N THR A 333 -5.56 68.68 7.05
CA THR A 333 -4.37 69.40 7.51
C THR A 333 -3.83 68.82 8.82
N LYS A 334 -4.67 68.20 9.66
CA LYS A 334 -4.22 67.45 10.84
C LYS A 334 -3.37 66.24 10.44
N ALA A 335 -3.88 65.38 9.55
CA ALA A 335 -3.19 64.18 9.08
C ALA A 335 -1.88 64.51 8.33
N ILE A 336 -1.87 65.58 7.52
CA ILE A 336 -0.65 66.08 6.85
C ILE A 336 0.41 66.46 7.88
N LYS A 337 0.03 67.15 8.96
CA LYS A 337 0.95 67.51 10.06
C LYS A 337 1.42 66.31 10.87
N GLU A 338 0.55 65.34 11.10
CA GLU A 338 0.90 64.10 11.81
C GLU A 338 1.94 63.30 11.02
N LYS A 339 1.79 63.21 9.69
CA LYS A 339 2.75 62.56 8.78
C LYS A 339 4.07 63.34 8.66
N LEU A 340 4.03 64.67 8.56
CA LEU A 340 5.25 65.50 8.60
C LEU A 340 6.00 65.34 9.92
N ASN A 341 5.29 65.29 11.05
CA ASN A 341 5.88 65.04 12.37
C ASN A 341 6.45 63.62 12.50
N SER A 342 5.79 62.58 11.97
CA SER A 342 6.28 61.19 12.10
C SER A 342 7.55 60.93 11.29
N ILE A 343 7.74 61.60 10.15
CA ILE A 343 8.94 61.50 9.31
C ILE A 343 9.99 62.60 9.56
N GLY A 344 9.81 63.42 10.61
CA GLY A 344 10.85 64.28 11.18
C GLY A 344 10.81 65.78 10.86
N TYR A 345 9.88 66.26 10.02
CA TYR A 345 9.69 67.69 9.71
C TYR A 345 8.79 68.35 10.76
N GLY A 346 9.24 68.32 12.01
CA GLY A 346 8.51 68.77 13.19
C GLY A 346 9.36 69.61 14.15
N PRO A 347 8.77 70.16 15.22
CA PRO A 347 7.42 69.86 15.73
C PRO A 347 6.34 70.83 15.21
N ILE A 348 5.43 70.35 14.35
CA ILE A 348 4.27 71.14 13.88
C ILE A 348 3.06 70.88 14.79
N THR A 349 2.45 71.94 15.33
CA THR A 349 1.21 71.83 16.13
C THR A 349 0.03 71.37 15.27
N VAL A 350 -0.47 70.16 15.55
CA VAL A 350 -1.61 69.53 14.86
C VAL A 350 -2.89 70.33 15.08
N THR A 351 -3.32 71.06 14.04
CA THR A 351 -4.53 71.89 13.98
C THR A 351 -4.99 72.00 12.52
N THR A 352 -6.22 72.43 12.27
CA THR A 352 -6.76 72.60 10.91
C THR A 352 -6.10 73.71 10.09
N LEU A 353 -5.43 74.67 10.73
CA LEU A 353 -4.80 75.82 10.07
C LEU A 353 -3.47 75.43 9.42
N PHE A 354 -3.37 75.59 8.11
CA PHE A 354 -2.11 75.56 7.37
C PHE A 354 -1.51 76.98 7.47
N GLY A 355 -0.42 77.13 8.22
CA GLY A 355 0.17 78.44 8.56
C GLY A 355 1.67 78.49 8.29
N ASP A 356 2.28 79.69 8.32
CA ASP A 356 3.70 79.98 8.00
C ASP A 356 4.72 78.88 8.37
N TYR A 357 4.65 78.34 9.59
CA TYR A 357 5.59 77.29 10.04
C TYR A 357 5.35 75.93 9.37
N MET A 358 4.08 75.55 9.12
CA MET A 358 3.79 74.37 8.32
C MET A 358 4.20 74.57 6.86
N GLU A 359 3.96 75.77 6.30
CA GLU A 359 4.40 76.12 4.95
C GLU A 359 5.94 76.01 4.81
N SER A 360 6.70 76.45 5.83
CA SER A 360 8.16 76.33 5.82
C SER A 360 8.62 74.87 5.87
N GLN A 361 7.97 74.01 6.67
CA GLN A 361 8.26 72.57 6.71
C GLN A 361 7.85 71.84 5.42
N VAL A 362 6.75 72.23 4.77
CA VAL A 362 6.39 71.73 3.43
C VAL A 362 7.41 72.19 2.38
N LYS A 363 7.93 73.43 2.46
CA LYS A 363 9.03 73.93 1.59
C LYS A 363 10.41 73.32 1.87
N GLU A 364 10.59 72.70 3.03
CA GLU A 364 11.78 71.93 3.40
C GLU A 364 11.64 70.51 2.85
N PHE A 365 10.54 69.83 3.18
CA PHE A 365 10.15 68.53 2.61
C PHE A 365 10.19 68.50 1.07
N GLN A 366 9.56 69.47 0.40
CA GLN A 366 9.56 69.56 -1.06
C GLN A 366 10.98 69.68 -1.63
N ARG A 367 11.89 70.36 -0.94
CA ARG A 367 13.28 70.54 -1.40
C ARG A 367 14.07 69.24 -1.27
N ASP A 368 13.94 68.58 -0.13
CA ASP A 368 14.69 67.37 0.19
C ASP A 368 14.21 66.17 -0.64
N GLN A 369 12.93 66.18 -1.04
CA GLN A 369 12.35 65.20 -1.98
C GLN A 369 12.50 65.58 -3.47
N GLY A 370 13.18 66.68 -3.80
CA GLY A 370 13.38 67.12 -5.19
C GLY A 370 12.09 67.57 -5.92
N LEU A 371 11.02 67.82 -5.16
CA LEU A 371 9.74 68.34 -5.64
C LEU A 371 9.80 69.86 -5.87
N ARG A 372 8.69 70.41 -6.37
CA ARG A 372 8.59 71.82 -6.71
C ARG A 372 8.26 72.66 -5.50
N VAL A 373 9.27 73.35 -4.96
CA VAL A 373 9.19 74.17 -3.74
C VAL A 373 8.23 75.36 -3.91
N ASN A 374 6.94 75.14 -3.69
CA ASN A 374 5.86 76.14 -3.72
C ASN A 374 5.27 76.40 -2.32
N GLY A 375 5.34 75.43 -1.38
CA GLY A 375 4.72 75.48 -0.06
C GLY A 375 3.25 75.08 0.00
N ILE A 376 2.67 74.71 -1.15
CA ILE A 376 1.34 74.11 -1.26
C ILE A 376 1.54 72.59 -1.13
N ALA A 377 0.79 71.92 -0.27
CA ALA A 377 0.75 70.45 -0.30
C ALA A 377 -0.13 69.98 -1.47
N ASP A 378 0.41 70.11 -2.68
CA ASP A 378 -0.17 69.65 -3.93
C ASP A 378 -0.16 68.11 -4.05
N GLY A 379 -0.86 67.56 -5.05
CA GLY A 379 -0.96 66.10 -5.27
C GLY A 379 0.38 65.36 -5.24
N PRO A 380 1.42 65.80 -5.98
CA PRO A 380 2.76 65.23 -5.91
C PRO A 380 3.39 65.30 -4.50
N THR A 381 3.19 66.41 -3.79
CA THR A 381 3.68 66.59 -2.40
C THR A 381 2.99 65.65 -1.42
N LEU A 382 1.67 65.50 -1.52
CA LEU A 382 0.88 64.59 -0.68
C LEU A 382 1.20 63.12 -0.96
N ALA A 383 1.33 62.74 -2.24
CA ALA A 383 1.70 61.38 -2.62
C ALA A 383 3.08 60.99 -2.08
N LYS A 384 4.06 61.89 -2.14
CA LYS A 384 5.40 61.63 -1.59
C LYS A 384 5.42 61.63 -0.05
N LEU A 385 4.54 62.40 0.58
CA LEU A 385 4.36 62.38 2.04
C LEU A 385 3.79 61.04 2.50
N GLU A 386 2.86 60.45 1.74
CA GLU A 386 2.29 59.12 2.00
C GLU A 386 3.35 58.02 1.85
N GLU A 387 4.14 58.07 0.77
CA GLU A 387 5.21 57.10 0.46
C GLU A 387 6.24 56.99 1.59
N LEU A 388 6.54 58.11 2.28
CA LEU A 388 7.55 58.17 3.34
C LEU A 388 6.96 57.95 4.74
N ALA A 389 5.67 58.21 4.95
CA ALA A 389 5.00 57.97 6.23
C ALA A 389 4.55 56.50 6.43
N SER A 390 4.80 55.62 5.45
CA SER A 390 4.30 54.23 5.41
C SER A 390 5.40 53.15 5.52
N THR A 391 6.62 53.50 5.92
CA THR A 391 7.71 52.53 6.14
C THR A 391 7.66 51.83 7.51
N ASP A 392 6.95 50.71 7.58
CA ASP A 392 6.89 49.79 8.74
C ASP A 392 8.16 48.92 8.92
N VAL A 393 9.35 49.47 8.65
CA VAL A 393 10.64 48.78 8.81
C VAL A 393 11.58 49.67 9.62
N PHE A 394 12.01 49.23 10.81
CA PHE A 394 12.94 49.97 11.65
C PHE A 394 14.35 49.36 11.63
N GLU A 395 15.38 50.17 11.40
CA GLU A 395 16.78 49.76 11.31
C GLU A 395 17.77 50.67 12.06
N LEU A 396 19.06 50.31 12.01
CA LEU A 396 20.12 51.00 12.76
C LEU A 396 20.28 52.47 12.33
N GLY A 397 19.78 53.38 13.16
CA GLY A 397 19.81 54.82 12.92
C GLY A 397 18.48 55.51 13.17
N ASP A 398 17.38 54.77 13.04
CA ASP A 398 16.04 55.35 12.97
C ASP A 398 15.57 56.01 14.26
N ARG A 399 14.69 57.01 14.09
CA ARG A 399 13.95 57.67 15.17
C ARG A 399 12.47 57.69 14.81
N HIS A 400 11.69 56.90 15.52
CA HIS A 400 10.25 56.80 15.30
C HIS A 400 9.54 56.42 16.60
N SER A 401 8.32 56.93 16.79
CA SER A 401 7.56 56.71 18.03
C SER A 401 7.22 55.23 18.26
N ALA A 402 6.98 54.47 17.19
CA ALA A 402 6.68 53.04 17.26
C ALA A 402 7.88 52.17 17.74
N ILE A 403 9.12 52.65 17.64
CA ILE A 403 10.30 51.94 18.16
C ILE A 403 10.22 51.77 19.69
N ILE A 404 9.52 52.67 20.40
CA ILE A 404 9.22 52.52 21.83
C ILE A 404 8.35 51.28 22.07
N LEU A 405 7.36 51.02 21.21
CA LEU A 405 6.47 49.87 21.30
C LEU A 405 7.18 48.57 20.90
N LEU A 406 7.98 48.59 19.82
CA LEU A 406 8.86 47.48 19.42
C LEU A 406 9.72 46.99 20.60
N LYS A 407 10.37 47.94 21.29
CA LYS A 407 11.25 47.63 22.44
C LYS A 407 10.50 47.12 23.66
N LYS A 408 9.30 47.65 23.94
CA LYS A 408 8.41 47.12 24.99
C LYS A 408 8.05 45.66 24.74
N LYS A 409 7.68 45.34 23.49
CA LYS A 409 7.37 43.97 23.05
C LYS A 409 8.60 43.06 23.21
N LEU A 410 9.77 43.45 22.67
CA LEU A 410 11.04 42.71 22.81
C LEU A 410 11.42 42.45 24.28
N ASN A 411 11.34 43.48 25.13
CA ASN A 411 11.59 43.36 26.58
C ASN A 411 10.63 42.35 27.24
N ALA A 412 9.35 42.35 26.86
CA ALA A 412 8.32 41.48 27.45
C ALA A 412 8.42 40.02 26.98
N VAL A 413 8.78 39.77 25.71
CA VAL A 413 8.97 38.40 25.17
C VAL A 413 10.35 37.80 25.48
N GLY A 414 11.20 38.52 26.22
CA GLY A 414 12.43 37.99 26.83
C GLY A 414 13.75 38.48 26.23
N PHE A 415 13.72 39.29 25.17
CA PHE A 415 14.90 39.87 24.53
C PHE A 415 15.26 41.21 25.21
N ASP A 416 15.54 41.10 26.51
CA ASP A 416 15.47 42.17 27.51
C ASP A 416 16.59 43.23 27.46
N ARG A 417 16.53 44.19 28.40
CA ARG A 417 17.56 45.23 28.64
C ARG A 417 17.71 46.21 27.47
N ILE A 418 16.64 46.50 26.73
CA ILE A 418 16.60 47.62 25.78
C ILE A 418 15.96 48.83 26.47
N SER A 419 16.57 50.01 26.34
CA SER A 419 15.97 51.27 26.79
C SER A 419 14.89 51.74 25.81
N GLU A 420 13.68 51.97 26.31
CA GLU A 420 12.45 52.26 25.57
C GLU A 420 12.38 53.69 24.99
N THR A 421 13.43 54.09 24.28
CA THR A 421 13.53 55.33 23.52
C THR A 421 13.03 55.18 22.08
N ASP A 422 12.77 56.31 21.43
CA ASP A 422 12.46 56.44 20.00
C ASP A 422 13.56 55.96 19.05
N TYR A 423 14.81 55.90 19.52
CA TYR A 423 16.00 55.66 18.70
C TYR A 423 16.40 54.18 18.59
N PHE A 424 16.46 53.64 17.37
CA PHE A 424 16.95 52.28 17.08
C PHE A 424 18.49 52.27 16.98
N GLY A 425 19.15 52.21 18.15
CA GLY A 425 20.60 52.02 18.24
C GLY A 425 21.02 50.54 18.21
N GLY A 426 22.31 50.26 18.00
CA GLY A 426 22.85 48.89 17.77
C GLY A 426 22.61 47.85 18.88
N TRP A 427 22.27 48.26 20.10
CA TRP A 427 21.79 47.33 21.13
C TRP A 427 20.37 46.82 20.86
N THR A 428 19.52 47.64 20.25
CA THR A 428 18.19 47.25 19.73
C THR A 428 18.38 46.29 18.56
N GLU A 429 19.25 46.63 17.60
CA GLU A 429 19.62 45.77 16.47
C GLU A 429 20.13 44.40 16.96
N THR A 430 21.00 44.37 17.97
CA THR A 430 21.51 43.12 18.57
C THR A 430 20.38 42.25 19.14
N ARG A 431 19.37 42.85 19.78
CA ARG A 431 18.21 42.10 20.29
C ARG A 431 17.25 41.67 19.19
N VAL A 432 17.08 42.48 18.14
CA VAL A 432 16.32 42.10 16.95
C VAL A 432 16.98 40.91 16.23
N ARG A 433 18.32 40.91 16.07
CA ARG A 433 19.06 39.77 15.52
C ARG A 433 18.85 38.50 16.36
N GLN A 434 18.92 38.60 17.68
CA GLN A 434 18.68 37.46 18.58
C GLN A 434 17.23 36.95 18.54
N PHE A 435 16.25 37.85 18.41
CA PHE A 435 14.84 37.49 18.23
C PHE A 435 14.64 36.75 16.90
N GLN A 436 15.21 37.28 15.81
CA GLN A 436 15.18 36.67 14.49
C GLN A 436 15.83 35.28 14.49
N GLU A 437 17.01 35.14 15.11
CA GLU A 437 17.73 33.88 15.24
C GLU A 437 16.93 32.81 16.01
N TYR A 438 16.30 33.18 17.14
CA TYR A 438 15.53 32.25 17.97
C TYR A 438 14.19 31.80 17.35
N TYR A 439 13.55 32.66 16.54
CA TYR A 439 12.34 32.30 15.79
C TYR A 439 12.63 31.93 14.31
N ASN A 440 13.89 31.65 13.98
CA ASN A 440 14.34 31.20 12.65
C ASN A 440 13.88 32.09 11.48
N LEU A 441 13.86 33.41 11.71
CA LEU A 441 13.63 34.45 10.71
C LEU A 441 14.94 34.84 10.00
N ASN A 442 14.84 35.61 8.92
CA ASN A 442 16.00 36.24 8.30
C ASN A 442 16.67 37.18 9.32
N VAL A 443 17.93 36.89 9.69
CA VAL A 443 18.69 37.67 10.69
C VAL A 443 19.22 38.98 10.09
N THR A 444 18.31 39.87 9.70
CA THR A 444 18.59 41.17 9.07
C THR A 444 19.12 42.20 10.07
N GLY A 445 18.69 42.11 11.34
CA GLY A 445 18.85 43.15 12.37
C GLY A 445 17.87 44.31 12.24
N LYS A 446 17.00 44.30 11.22
CA LYS A 446 15.92 45.26 11.00
C LYS A 446 14.62 44.68 11.58
N ALA A 447 13.80 45.50 12.22
CA ALA A 447 12.42 45.12 12.55
C ALA A 447 11.54 45.31 11.30
N ASP A 448 11.72 44.41 10.34
CA ASP A 448 10.86 44.25 9.17
C ASP A 448 9.48 43.66 9.52
N GLU A 449 8.55 43.66 8.56
CA GLU A 449 7.17 43.20 8.74
C GLU A 449 7.09 41.79 9.34
N ALA A 450 7.89 40.85 8.86
CA ALA A 450 7.94 39.48 9.39
C ALA A 450 8.43 39.44 10.84
N THR A 451 9.44 40.24 11.17
CA THR A 451 9.95 40.40 12.53
C THR A 451 8.91 41.01 13.47
N GLN A 452 8.19 42.04 13.02
CA GLN A 452 7.14 42.69 13.83
C GLN A 452 5.91 41.78 14.00
N ASN A 453 5.45 41.11 12.94
CA ASN A 453 4.33 40.18 13.01
C ASN A 453 4.60 39.01 13.97
N LYS A 454 5.79 38.38 13.92
CA LYS A 454 6.15 37.30 14.86
C LYS A 454 6.33 37.82 16.29
N LEU A 455 6.83 39.04 16.47
CA LEU A 455 6.95 39.69 17.77
C LEU A 455 5.58 39.96 18.40
N ASP A 456 4.60 40.38 17.60
CA ASP A 456 3.23 40.62 18.03
C ASP A 456 2.46 39.33 18.32
N GLU A 457 2.68 38.27 17.54
CA GLU A 457 2.16 36.92 17.82
C GLU A 457 2.58 36.44 19.22
N VAL A 458 3.89 36.46 19.49
CA VAL A 458 4.45 36.00 20.78
C VAL A 458 4.02 36.93 21.93
N TYR A 459 4.04 38.26 21.72
CA TYR A 459 3.63 39.22 22.73
C TYR A 459 2.13 39.13 23.10
N ASN A 460 1.27 38.87 22.12
CA ASN A 460 -0.18 38.78 22.34
C ASN A 460 -0.67 37.36 22.70
N SER A 461 0.21 36.34 22.65
CA SER A 461 -0.09 34.93 22.93
C SER A 461 -1.08 34.73 24.09
N PRO A 462 -2.11 33.86 23.93
CA PRO A 462 -3.08 33.61 24.97
C PRO A 462 -2.49 32.81 26.15
N PHE A 463 -1.30 32.23 26.00
CA PHE A 463 -0.66 31.39 27.02
C PHE A 463 0.34 32.18 27.87
N GLN A 464 -0.13 33.25 28.49
CA GLN A 464 0.65 34.11 29.40
C GLN A 464 -0.16 34.56 30.63
N ALA A 465 0.54 35.00 31.68
CA ALA A 465 -0.07 35.37 32.96
C ALA A 465 -1.22 36.38 32.82
N GLY A 466 -2.40 36.01 33.34
CA GLY A 466 -3.62 36.82 33.36
C GLY A 466 -4.59 36.56 32.20
N LYS A 467 -4.18 35.80 31.16
CA LYS A 467 -5.05 35.40 30.05
C LYS A 467 -5.84 34.13 30.37
N ARG A 468 -6.85 33.84 29.54
CA ARG A 468 -7.60 32.58 29.53
C ARG A 468 -7.63 31.96 28.14
N HIS A 469 -7.47 30.64 28.07
CA HIS A 469 -7.64 29.83 26.85
C HIS A 469 -8.07 28.41 27.24
N GLU A 470 -8.73 27.66 26.36
CA GLU A 470 -9.09 26.26 26.66
C GLU A 470 -7.83 25.38 26.74
N ASP A 471 -6.94 25.40 25.76
CA ASP A 471 -5.68 24.63 25.72
C ASP A 471 -4.66 25.04 26.82
N THR A 472 -4.98 26.05 27.64
CA THR A 472 -4.28 26.24 28.93
C THR A 472 -4.53 25.06 29.90
N ILE A 473 -5.60 24.29 29.71
CA ILE A 473 -5.86 23.01 30.38
C ILE A 473 -4.76 22.01 29.98
N GLU A 474 -4.63 21.72 28.68
CA GLU A 474 -3.64 20.78 28.13
C GLU A 474 -2.21 21.17 28.52
N LEU A 475 -1.83 22.45 28.39
CA LEU A 475 -0.53 22.96 28.82
C LEU A 475 -0.22 22.60 30.28
N LYS A 476 -1.20 22.77 31.17
CA LYS A 476 -1.04 22.49 32.61
C LYS A 476 -1.00 21.00 32.91
N GLU A 477 -1.75 20.19 32.18
CA GLU A 477 -1.73 18.73 32.31
C GLU A 477 -0.37 18.17 31.88
N LYS A 478 0.15 18.63 30.73
CA LYS A 478 1.51 18.31 30.26
C LYS A 478 2.59 18.73 31.26
N LEU A 479 2.52 19.96 31.79
CA LEU A 479 3.47 20.45 32.82
C LEU A 479 3.34 19.67 34.15
N ASN A 480 2.13 19.31 34.57
CA ASN A 480 1.92 18.48 35.77
C ASN A 480 2.56 17.10 35.59
N ARG A 481 2.31 16.41 34.46
CA ARG A 481 2.90 15.09 34.13
C ARG A 481 4.42 15.13 34.04
N LEU A 482 4.98 16.22 33.53
CA LEU A 482 6.42 16.45 33.43
C LEU A 482 7.10 16.85 34.76
N GLY A 483 6.40 16.83 35.90
CA GLY A 483 7.00 17.13 37.21
C GLY A 483 7.20 18.63 37.49
N TYR A 484 6.60 19.51 36.69
CA TYR A 484 6.51 20.96 36.92
C TYR A 484 5.22 21.31 37.69
N GLY A 485 4.73 20.38 38.51
CA GLY A 485 3.33 20.28 38.88
C GLY A 485 2.85 21.15 40.05
N HIS A 486 1.77 20.67 40.68
CA HIS A 486 0.88 21.44 41.57
C HIS A 486 0.13 22.58 40.86
N ILE A 487 0.01 22.56 39.53
CA ILE A 487 -0.73 23.59 38.79
C ILE A 487 -2.22 23.21 38.73
N THR A 488 -3.08 24.06 39.28
CA THR A 488 -4.54 23.89 39.18
C THR A 488 -5.01 23.99 37.72
N VAL A 489 -5.37 22.84 37.15
CA VAL A 489 -5.94 22.71 35.81
C VAL A 489 -7.21 23.58 35.70
N SER A 490 -7.24 24.44 34.70
CA SER A 490 -8.30 25.44 34.43
C SER A 490 -7.84 26.36 33.29
N THR A 491 -8.77 27.07 32.64
CA THR A 491 -8.45 27.97 31.53
C THR A 491 -7.59 29.18 31.90
N LEU A 492 -7.48 29.56 33.18
CA LEU A 492 -6.72 30.73 33.64
C LEU A 492 -5.22 30.44 33.73
N TYR A 493 -4.42 31.11 32.91
CA TYR A 493 -2.96 31.07 33.00
C TYR A 493 -2.50 31.99 34.15
N GLY A 494 -2.14 31.39 35.29
CA GLY A 494 -1.80 32.13 36.52
C GLY A 494 -0.31 32.42 36.69
N ASN A 495 0.04 33.25 37.68
CA ASN A 495 1.44 33.53 38.04
C ASN A 495 2.22 32.25 38.42
N PHE A 496 1.56 31.26 39.02
CA PHE A 496 2.20 29.96 39.29
C PHE A 496 2.48 29.19 37.98
N THR A 497 1.54 29.16 37.04
CA THR A 497 1.75 28.58 35.69
C THR A 497 2.91 29.28 34.98
N LYS A 498 3.00 30.61 35.05
CA LYS A 498 4.13 31.40 34.54
C LYS A 498 5.47 30.98 35.18
N SER A 499 5.50 30.74 36.49
CA SER A 499 6.71 30.25 37.17
C SER A 499 7.12 28.85 36.72
N GLN A 500 6.17 27.95 36.46
CA GLN A 500 6.47 26.59 35.99
C GLN A 500 6.88 26.56 34.51
N VAL A 501 6.26 27.37 33.65
CA VAL A 501 6.71 27.54 32.25
C VAL A 501 8.10 28.17 32.19
N LYS A 502 8.41 29.18 33.02
CA LYS A 502 9.79 29.68 33.15
C LYS A 502 10.78 28.59 33.57
N ARG A 503 10.41 27.73 34.51
CA ARG A 503 11.25 26.61 34.94
C ARG A 503 11.48 25.63 33.78
N PHE A 504 10.42 25.26 33.07
CA PHE A 504 10.48 24.40 31.87
C PHE A 504 11.37 25.00 30.78
N GLN A 505 11.14 26.27 30.42
CA GLN A 505 11.94 27.01 29.44
C GLN A 505 13.43 26.98 29.80
N ARG A 506 13.78 27.27 31.06
CA ARG A 506 15.16 27.23 31.54
C ARG A 506 15.78 25.84 31.46
N GLU A 507 15.02 24.79 31.79
CA GLU A 507 15.52 23.41 31.81
C GLU A 507 15.81 22.88 30.40
N TYR A 508 15.04 23.32 29.39
CA TYR A 508 15.22 22.96 27.97
C TYR A 508 15.96 24.01 27.13
N GLY A 509 16.54 25.06 27.74
CA GLY A 509 17.37 26.06 27.05
C GLY A 509 16.61 27.11 26.21
N LEU A 510 15.30 27.24 26.44
CA LEU A 510 14.44 28.23 25.78
C LEU A 510 14.52 29.61 26.45
N VAL A 511 13.99 30.65 25.78
CA VAL A 511 13.91 32.01 26.32
C VAL A 511 12.98 32.02 27.54
N GLU A 512 13.52 32.38 28.71
CA GLU A 512 12.81 32.32 29.99
C GLU A 512 11.81 33.50 30.18
N ASN A 513 10.86 33.70 29.28
CA ASN A 513 9.88 34.78 29.35
C ASN A 513 8.64 34.41 30.22
N GLY A 514 8.30 33.13 30.32
CA GLY A 514 7.07 32.66 30.97
C GLY A 514 5.80 32.96 30.16
N ILE A 515 5.92 32.91 28.84
CA ILE A 515 4.86 32.86 27.82
C ILE A 515 5.05 31.51 27.12
N ALA A 516 4.02 30.68 27.02
CA ALA A 516 4.11 29.46 26.20
C ALA A 516 3.89 29.83 24.73
N ASP A 517 4.98 30.18 24.06
CA ASP A 517 5.07 30.39 22.62
C ASP A 517 5.17 29.07 21.85
N GLU A 518 5.22 29.15 20.52
CA GLU A 518 5.38 28.00 19.61
C GLU A 518 6.58 27.11 20.00
N ASN A 519 7.76 27.70 20.22
CA ASN A 519 8.97 26.97 20.63
C ASN A 519 8.77 26.26 21.99
N THR A 520 8.09 26.90 22.94
CA THR A 520 7.74 26.28 24.23
C THR A 520 6.75 25.13 24.05
N TRP A 521 5.73 25.27 23.20
CA TRP A 521 4.76 24.21 22.91
C TRP A 521 5.37 23.02 22.17
N ILE A 522 6.19 23.25 21.14
CA ILE A 522 6.95 22.20 20.44
C ILE A 522 7.78 21.40 21.46
N LYS A 523 8.54 22.09 22.32
CA LYS A 523 9.38 21.42 23.30
C LYS A 523 8.59 20.75 24.42
N LEU A 524 7.46 21.31 24.84
CA LEU A 524 6.54 20.70 25.82
C LEU A 524 5.92 19.42 25.28
N ASN A 525 5.56 19.40 23.99
CA ASN A 525 5.05 18.23 23.29
C ASN A 525 6.14 17.16 23.12
N GLU A 526 7.37 17.55 22.73
CA GLU A 526 8.52 16.65 22.65
C GLU A 526 8.87 16.05 24.02
N ALA A 527 8.88 16.87 25.07
CA ALA A 527 9.12 16.41 26.45
C ALA A 527 8.02 15.45 26.91
N TYR A 528 6.74 15.78 26.65
CA TYR A 528 5.59 14.95 26.99
C TYR A 528 5.61 13.60 26.26
N TYR A 529 5.95 13.58 24.97
CA TYR A 529 6.06 12.35 24.17
C TYR A 529 7.18 11.43 24.69
N ASN A 530 8.27 12.01 25.18
CA ASN A 530 9.37 11.29 25.83
C ASN A 530 9.09 10.97 27.32
N ALA A 531 7.99 11.44 27.91
CA ALA A 531 7.65 11.19 29.30
C ALA A 531 7.02 9.81 29.48
N SER A 532 7.74 8.96 30.20
CA SER A 532 7.42 7.54 30.39
C SER A 532 7.43 7.15 31.87
N PHE A 533 6.68 6.10 32.23
CA PHE A 533 6.57 5.60 33.60
C PHE A 533 7.33 4.28 33.80
N GLN A 534 8.19 4.24 34.81
CA GLN A 534 9.12 3.15 35.09
C GLN A 534 9.20 2.82 36.60
N LEU A 535 9.97 1.78 36.94
CA LEU A 535 10.11 1.29 38.32
C LEU A 535 10.57 2.40 39.29
N GLY A 536 9.70 2.76 40.23
CA GLY A 536 9.96 3.76 41.27
C GLY A 536 9.08 5.01 41.19
N ASP A 537 8.48 5.27 40.02
CA ASP A 537 7.77 6.53 39.76
C ASP A 537 6.48 6.69 40.57
N ARG A 538 6.06 7.95 40.74
CA ARG A 538 4.82 8.34 41.43
C ARG A 538 4.07 9.42 40.65
N HIS A 539 2.97 9.04 40.01
CA HIS A 539 2.14 9.91 39.20
C HIS A 539 0.69 9.41 39.14
N GLU A 540 -0.30 10.30 39.01
CA GLU A 540 -1.71 9.89 39.05
C GLU A 540 -2.13 9.10 37.80
N ASP A 541 -1.58 9.41 36.62
CA ASP A 541 -1.81 8.65 35.37
C ASP A 541 -1.52 7.15 35.50
N ILE A 542 -0.56 6.78 36.37
CA ILE A 542 -0.21 5.38 36.65
C ILE A 542 -1.42 4.61 37.22
N ILE A 543 -2.36 5.29 37.90
CA ILE A 543 -3.62 4.68 38.36
C ILE A 543 -4.47 4.26 37.16
N GLU A 544 -4.57 5.09 36.13
CA GLU A 544 -5.40 4.83 34.95
C GLU A 544 -4.78 3.75 34.05
N ILE A 545 -3.48 3.84 33.79
CA ILE A 545 -2.71 2.81 33.07
C ILE A 545 -2.90 1.43 33.75
N LYS A 546 -2.93 1.39 35.09
CA LYS A 546 -3.17 0.15 35.83
C LYS A 546 -4.61 -0.37 35.73
N LYS A 547 -5.63 0.49 35.73
CA LYS A 547 -7.03 0.07 35.46
C LYS A 547 -7.14 -0.55 34.08
N GLN A 548 -6.55 0.09 33.07
CA GLN A 548 -6.58 -0.38 31.69
C GLN A 548 -5.86 -1.73 31.56
N LEU A 549 -4.66 -1.88 32.14
CA LEU A 549 -3.95 -3.17 32.23
C LEU A 549 -4.75 -4.24 33.00
N ASN A 550 -5.41 -3.87 34.11
CA ASN A 550 -6.30 -4.76 34.86
C ASN A 550 -7.48 -5.24 33.99
N ALA A 551 -8.11 -4.35 33.23
CA ALA A 551 -9.27 -4.62 32.40
C ALA A 551 -8.95 -5.46 31.15
N ILE A 552 -7.81 -5.20 30.48
CA ILE A 552 -7.44 -5.91 29.23
C ILE A 552 -6.70 -7.24 29.45
N GLY A 553 -6.60 -7.70 30.70
CA GLY A 553 -6.12 -9.05 31.08
C GLY A 553 -4.75 -9.13 31.75
N PHE A 554 -3.99 -8.04 31.82
CA PHE A 554 -2.66 -7.99 32.46
C PHE A 554 -2.74 -7.62 33.95
N GLY A 555 -3.77 -8.12 34.63
CA GLY A 555 -4.23 -7.57 35.90
C GLY A 555 -3.59 -8.11 37.18
N GLY A 556 -4.21 -7.79 38.31
CA GLY A 556 -3.64 -8.05 39.65
C GLY A 556 -2.65 -6.96 40.08
N ILE A 557 -2.74 -5.76 39.48
CA ILE A 557 -1.96 -4.59 39.89
C ILE A 557 -2.81 -3.74 40.84
N SER A 558 -2.23 -3.27 41.95
CA SER A 558 -2.90 -2.32 42.84
C SER A 558 -2.87 -0.90 42.24
N GLU A 559 -4.07 -0.34 42.05
CA GLU A 559 -4.39 0.96 41.42
C GLU A 559 -3.98 2.15 42.30
N THR A 560 -2.68 2.21 42.58
CA THR A 560 -1.98 3.26 43.31
C THR A 560 -1.13 4.09 42.35
N ASN A 561 -0.85 5.35 42.67
CA ASN A 561 0.02 6.21 41.87
C ASN A 561 1.49 5.74 41.78
N TYR A 562 1.90 4.71 42.54
CA TYR A 562 3.27 4.18 42.57
C TYR A 562 3.51 3.05 41.56
N TYR A 563 4.49 3.22 40.67
CA TYR A 563 4.90 2.20 39.73
C TYR A 563 5.89 1.22 40.40
N GLY A 564 5.39 0.05 40.82
CA GLY A 564 6.18 -0.98 41.49
C GLY A 564 6.56 -2.15 40.57
N GLY A 565 7.42 -3.05 41.04
CA GLY A 565 7.90 -4.21 40.25
C GLY A 565 6.79 -5.15 39.75
N TRP A 566 5.63 -5.19 40.41
CA TRP A 566 4.44 -5.87 39.89
C TRP A 566 3.88 -5.17 38.63
N THR A 567 3.85 -3.84 38.61
CA THR A 567 3.45 -3.04 37.45
C THR A 567 4.43 -3.23 36.30
N GLU A 568 5.73 -3.11 36.58
CA GLU A 568 6.81 -3.40 35.64
C GLU A 568 6.69 -4.81 35.02
N THR A 569 6.41 -5.82 35.84
CA THR A 569 6.23 -7.21 35.39
C THR A 569 5.04 -7.35 34.46
N ARG A 570 3.91 -6.68 34.75
CA ARG A 570 2.73 -6.70 33.87
C ARG A 570 2.93 -5.93 32.58
N VAL A 571 3.65 -4.81 32.61
CA VAL A 571 4.03 -4.05 31.41
C VAL A 571 5.00 -4.85 30.53
N LYS A 572 5.97 -5.57 31.12
CA LYS A 572 6.83 -6.52 30.37
C LYS A 572 6.02 -7.66 29.73
N GLN A 573 4.97 -8.15 30.39
CA GLN A 573 4.07 -9.16 29.82
C GLN A 573 3.22 -8.57 28.68
N PHE A 574 2.67 -7.37 28.85
CA PHE A 574 1.91 -6.64 27.84
C PHE A 574 2.74 -6.37 26.58
N GLN A 575 3.94 -5.80 26.76
CA GLN A 575 4.88 -5.51 25.67
C GLN A 575 5.26 -6.79 24.93
N LYS A 576 5.55 -7.89 25.64
CA LYS A 576 5.88 -9.18 25.03
C LYS A 576 4.71 -9.75 24.20
N TYR A 577 3.46 -9.58 24.66
CA TYR A 577 2.27 -10.10 23.98
C TYR A 577 1.96 -9.34 22.69
N TYR A 578 2.01 -8.00 22.72
CA TYR A 578 1.81 -7.14 21.54
C TYR A 578 3.10 -6.84 20.75
N HIS A 579 4.13 -7.69 20.88
CA HIS A 579 5.41 -7.61 20.17
C HIS A 579 6.16 -6.25 20.25
N LEU A 580 5.92 -5.47 21.31
CA LEU A 580 6.63 -4.23 21.61
C LEU A 580 8.01 -4.52 22.24
N THR A 581 8.87 -3.51 22.29
CA THR A 581 10.15 -3.56 23.01
C THR A 581 9.90 -3.84 24.50
N VAL A 582 10.40 -4.96 25.02
CA VAL A 582 10.13 -5.43 26.40
C VAL A 582 11.01 -4.70 27.41
N THR A 583 10.71 -3.42 27.66
CA THR A 583 11.43 -2.54 28.59
C THR A 583 10.93 -2.67 30.03
N GLY A 584 9.62 -2.85 30.23
CA GLY A 584 8.94 -2.62 31.52
C GLY A 584 8.74 -1.14 31.87
N ILE A 585 8.95 -0.27 30.89
CA ILE A 585 8.70 1.16 30.94
C ILE A 585 7.46 1.42 30.08
N VAL A 586 6.48 2.16 30.59
CA VAL A 586 5.36 2.65 29.78
C VAL A 586 5.80 3.93 29.08
N ASP A 587 6.35 3.75 27.89
CA ASP A 587 6.55 4.81 26.89
C ASP A 587 5.25 5.11 26.13
N HIS A 588 5.26 6.15 25.29
CA HIS A 588 4.11 6.59 24.50
C HIS A 588 3.51 5.44 23.68
N THR A 589 4.34 4.66 22.99
CA THR A 589 3.91 3.50 22.19
C THR A 589 3.24 2.43 23.04
N THR A 590 3.74 2.19 24.26
CA THR A 590 3.12 1.26 25.22
C THR A 590 1.78 1.81 25.73
N GLU A 591 1.70 3.10 26.07
CA GLU A 591 0.48 3.76 26.58
C GLU A 591 -0.62 3.85 25.53
N GLU A 592 -0.28 4.21 24.29
CA GLU A 592 -1.16 4.15 23.11
C GLU A 592 -1.69 2.74 22.91
N LYS A 593 -0.82 1.71 23.00
CA LYS A 593 -1.25 0.34 22.77
C LYS A 593 -2.21 -0.15 23.86
N ILE A 594 -1.91 0.12 25.13
CA ILE A 594 -2.80 -0.17 26.27
C ILE A 594 -4.16 0.51 26.03
N SER A 595 -4.14 1.79 25.67
CA SER A 595 -5.34 2.59 25.39
C SER A 595 -6.14 2.06 24.19
N SER A 596 -5.49 1.60 23.11
CA SER A 596 -6.16 1.08 21.92
C SER A 596 -6.87 -0.25 22.18
N VAL A 597 -6.27 -1.13 22.99
CA VAL A 597 -6.88 -2.43 23.35
C VAL A 597 -8.03 -2.19 24.33
N TYR A 598 -7.84 -1.31 25.32
CA TYR A 598 -8.87 -0.97 26.30
C TYR A 598 -10.11 -0.32 25.67
N ASN A 599 -9.91 0.55 24.68
CA ASN A 599 -11.00 1.20 23.94
C ASN A 599 -11.52 0.40 22.74
N SER A 600 -11.06 -0.84 22.54
CA SER A 600 -11.45 -1.68 21.39
C SER A 600 -12.97 -1.75 21.21
N PRO A 601 -13.50 -1.62 19.98
CA PRO A 601 -14.93 -1.78 19.70
C PRO A 601 -15.40 -3.24 19.81
N PHE A 602 -14.48 -4.21 19.90
CA PHE A 602 -14.78 -5.64 19.91
C PHE A 602 -14.69 -6.24 21.32
N GLN A 603 -15.47 -5.67 22.23
CA GLN A 603 -15.59 -6.11 23.63
C GLN A 603 -17.04 -6.00 24.11
N ASN A 604 -17.36 -6.65 25.24
CA ASN A 604 -18.72 -6.78 25.75
C ASN A 604 -19.43 -5.42 25.94
N GLY A 605 -20.66 -5.33 25.44
CA GLY A 605 -21.53 -4.16 25.50
C GLY A 605 -21.34 -3.15 24.36
N LYS A 606 -20.28 -3.26 23.55
CA LYS A 606 -20.02 -2.38 22.41
C LYS A 606 -20.80 -2.81 21.16
N ARG A 607 -20.98 -1.87 20.23
CA ARG A 607 -21.56 -2.12 18.90
C ARG A 607 -20.60 -1.65 17.81
N HIS A 608 -20.35 -2.50 16.82
CA HIS A 608 -19.50 -2.21 15.67
C HIS A 608 -19.78 -3.19 14.53
N ASP A 609 -19.71 -2.76 13.27
CA ASP A 609 -20.15 -3.58 12.14
C ASP A 609 -19.24 -4.80 11.91
N GLY A 610 -17.92 -4.65 12.06
CA GLY A 610 -16.97 -5.79 12.04
C GLY A 610 -17.22 -6.88 13.09
N THR A 611 -18.10 -6.64 14.08
CA THR A 611 -18.57 -7.69 15.00
C THR A 611 -19.35 -8.79 14.27
N VAL A 612 -20.01 -8.46 13.15
CA VAL A 612 -20.70 -9.42 12.28
C VAL A 612 -19.71 -10.48 11.78
N GLU A 613 -18.63 -10.03 11.16
CA GLU A 613 -17.58 -10.87 10.58
C GLU A 613 -16.90 -11.75 11.65
N ILE A 614 -16.54 -11.18 12.81
CA ILE A 614 -15.94 -11.94 13.93
C ILE A 614 -16.87 -13.08 14.37
N LYS A 615 -18.19 -12.84 14.46
CA LYS A 615 -19.17 -13.86 14.83
C LYS A 615 -19.38 -14.93 13.76
N GLU A 616 -19.39 -14.54 12.49
CA GLU A 616 -19.52 -15.47 11.36
C GLU A 616 -18.31 -16.40 11.28
N LYS A 617 -17.10 -15.85 11.45
CA LYS A 617 -15.86 -16.63 11.53
C LYS A 617 -15.87 -17.56 12.76
N LEU A 618 -16.19 -17.08 13.96
CA LEU A 618 -16.33 -17.92 15.17
C LEU A 618 -17.33 -19.08 14.98
N ASN A 619 -18.48 -18.80 14.36
CA ASN A 619 -19.46 -19.83 13.99
C ASN A 619 -18.90 -20.85 12.98
N ARG A 620 -18.09 -20.43 12.00
CA ARG A 620 -17.44 -21.31 11.01
C ARG A 620 -16.34 -22.20 11.64
N ILE A 621 -15.56 -21.66 12.59
CA ILE A 621 -14.39 -22.33 13.19
C ILE A 621 -14.71 -23.13 14.47
N GLY A 622 -15.99 -23.44 14.74
CA GLY A 622 -16.40 -24.32 15.86
C GLY A 622 -16.68 -23.62 17.20
N PHE A 623 -16.44 -22.31 17.33
CA PHE A 623 -16.70 -21.51 18.54
C PHE A 623 -18.07 -20.81 18.46
N GLY A 624 -19.08 -21.55 18.01
CA GLY A 624 -20.31 -20.99 17.45
C GLY A 624 -21.49 -20.80 18.40
N TYR A 625 -22.69 -21.01 17.83
CA TYR A 625 -24.00 -20.68 18.40
C TYR A 625 -24.23 -19.18 18.65
N ILE A 626 -23.43 -18.29 18.03
CA ILE A 626 -23.52 -16.85 18.25
C ILE A 626 -24.52 -16.22 17.27
N THR A 627 -25.52 -15.50 17.78
CA THR A 627 -26.40 -14.68 16.96
C THR A 627 -25.63 -13.52 16.31
N VAL A 628 -25.47 -13.61 14.98
CA VAL A 628 -24.82 -12.60 14.15
C VAL A 628 -25.57 -11.27 14.26
N SER A 629 -24.86 -10.22 14.66
CA SER A 629 -25.36 -8.85 14.83
C SER A 629 -24.21 -7.93 15.27
N THR A 630 -24.37 -6.62 15.12
CA THR A 630 -23.35 -5.62 15.47
C THR A 630 -23.03 -5.52 16.97
N LEU A 631 -23.85 -6.09 17.86
CA LEU A 631 -23.63 -6.08 19.32
C LEU A 631 -22.66 -7.18 19.75
N TYR A 632 -21.51 -6.80 20.29
CA TYR A 632 -20.60 -7.72 20.96
C TYR A 632 -21.12 -7.95 22.38
N GLY A 633 -21.85 -9.05 22.60
CA GLY A 633 -22.48 -9.35 23.90
C GLY A 633 -21.67 -10.33 24.75
N SER A 634 -22.09 -10.54 25.99
CA SER A 634 -21.44 -11.48 26.94
C SER A 634 -21.30 -12.92 26.41
N PHE A 635 -22.24 -13.38 25.57
CA PHE A 635 -22.11 -14.68 24.90
C PHE A 635 -21.00 -14.67 23.84
N THR A 636 -20.83 -13.58 23.09
CA THR A 636 -19.72 -13.39 22.13
C THR A 636 -18.38 -13.34 22.87
N GLU A 637 -18.32 -12.58 23.96
CA GLU A 637 -17.17 -12.56 24.88
C GLU A 637 -16.84 -13.98 25.39
N THR A 638 -17.84 -14.77 25.76
CA THR A 638 -17.66 -16.15 26.24
C THR A 638 -17.07 -17.08 25.17
N GLN A 639 -17.50 -16.98 23.91
CA GLN A 639 -16.90 -17.78 22.84
C GLN A 639 -15.50 -17.29 22.45
N VAL A 640 -15.25 -15.97 22.50
CA VAL A 640 -13.90 -15.40 22.28
C VAL A 640 -12.94 -15.81 23.40
N ARG A 641 -13.36 -15.84 24.66
CA ARG A 641 -12.57 -16.41 25.77
C ARG A 641 -12.20 -17.86 25.50
N LYS A 642 -13.16 -18.71 25.10
CA LYS A 642 -12.87 -20.12 24.75
C LYS A 642 -11.89 -20.24 23.58
N PHE A 643 -12.06 -19.43 22.54
CA PHE A 643 -11.16 -19.39 21.38
C PHE A 643 -9.74 -19.00 21.82
N GLN A 644 -9.61 -17.93 22.61
CA GLN A 644 -8.33 -17.47 23.17
C GLN A 644 -7.68 -18.58 24.02
N SER A 645 -8.44 -19.19 24.94
CA SER A 645 -7.97 -20.26 25.83
C SER A 645 -7.50 -21.50 25.04
N HIS A 646 -8.24 -21.91 24.01
CA HIS A 646 -7.92 -23.06 23.16
C HIS A 646 -6.63 -22.86 22.34
N TYR A 647 -6.41 -21.65 21.80
CA TYR A 647 -5.20 -21.31 21.03
C TYR A 647 -4.06 -20.69 21.88
N GLY A 648 -4.14 -20.76 23.21
CA GLY A 648 -3.09 -20.27 24.11
C GLY A 648 -2.87 -18.75 24.09
N LEU A 649 -3.86 -17.98 23.63
CA LEU A 649 -3.87 -16.52 23.64
C LEU A 649 -4.25 -15.98 25.04
N LEU A 650 -4.22 -14.66 25.21
CA LEU A 650 -4.67 -14.04 26.45
C LEU A 650 -6.19 -14.12 26.56
N GLU A 651 -6.71 -14.88 27.53
CA GLU A 651 -8.15 -15.01 27.80
C GLU A 651 -8.74 -13.73 28.44
N ASN A 652 -8.83 -12.64 27.67
CA ASN A 652 -9.41 -11.37 28.12
C ASN A 652 -10.84 -11.13 27.59
N GLY A 653 -11.31 -11.91 26.60
CA GLY A 653 -12.65 -11.77 26.01
C GLY A 653 -12.82 -10.59 25.03
N ILE A 654 -11.73 -9.87 24.75
CA ILE A 654 -11.65 -8.78 23.76
C ILE A 654 -11.10 -9.38 22.47
N ALA A 655 -11.79 -9.22 21.34
CA ALA A 655 -11.23 -9.59 20.05
C ALA A 655 -10.26 -8.48 19.59
N ASP A 656 -9.05 -8.51 20.13
CA ASP A 656 -7.93 -7.67 19.73
C ASP A 656 -7.26 -8.16 18.43
N GLU A 657 -6.25 -7.44 17.95
CA GLU A 657 -5.55 -7.77 16.71
C GLU A 657 -4.93 -9.18 16.70
N VAL A 658 -4.45 -9.67 17.86
CA VAL A 658 -3.83 -10.99 17.99
C VAL A 658 -4.90 -12.07 17.91
N THR A 659 -6.03 -11.83 18.58
CA THR A 659 -7.21 -12.69 18.53
C THR A 659 -7.81 -12.75 17.12
N ILE A 660 -7.97 -11.60 16.45
CA ILE A 660 -8.48 -11.51 15.08
C ILE A 660 -7.51 -12.17 14.09
N ALA A 661 -6.21 -11.89 14.15
CA ALA A 661 -5.22 -12.49 13.27
C ALA A 661 -5.15 -14.03 13.40
N LYS A 662 -5.27 -14.57 14.62
CA LYS A 662 -5.35 -16.03 14.80
C LYS A 662 -6.67 -16.59 14.26
N LEU A 663 -7.78 -15.90 14.49
CA LEU A 663 -9.11 -16.28 14.00
C LEU A 663 -9.16 -16.30 12.46
N ASP A 664 -8.50 -15.34 11.80
CA ASP A 664 -8.31 -15.29 10.35
C ASP A 664 -7.38 -16.40 9.84
N ASN A 665 -6.29 -16.70 10.55
CA ASN A 665 -5.39 -17.81 10.21
C ASN A 665 -6.11 -19.17 10.22
N ILE A 666 -7.00 -19.41 11.19
CA ILE A 666 -7.81 -20.64 11.25
C ILE A 666 -8.92 -20.63 10.19
N PHE A 667 -9.64 -19.51 10.03
CA PHE A 667 -10.71 -19.40 9.03
C PHE A 667 -10.21 -19.60 7.60
N ASN A 668 -9.00 -19.13 7.27
CA ASN A 668 -8.40 -19.27 5.94
C ASN A 668 -7.47 -20.49 5.79
N HIS A 669 -7.48 -21.44 6.73
CA HIS A 669 -6.57 -22.59 6.71
C HIS A 669 -6.78 -23.45 5.43
N PRO A 670 -5.71 -23.92 4.75
CA PRO A 670 -5.84 -24.62 3.47
C PRO A 670 -6.57 -25.96 3.58
N LEU A 671 -6.45 -26.67 4.70
CA LEU A 671 -7.04 -28.00 4.90
C LEU A 671 -8.52 -27.91 5.35
N GLN A 672 -9.39 -27.45 4.44
CA GLN A 672 -10.83 -27.38 4.65
C GLN A 672 -11.63 -27.54 3.35
N LEU A 673 -12.95 -27.75 3.50
CA LEU A 673 -13.91 -27.96 2.41
C LEU A 673 -13.71 -27.01 1.21
N GLY A 674 -13.52 -27.60 0.02
CA GLY A 674 -13.42 -26.88 -1.25
C GLY A 674 -12.00 -26.59 -1.74
N ASN A 675 -10.99 -26.69 -0.87
CA ASN A 675 -9.59 -26.46 -1.23
C ASN A 675 -8.88 -27.71 -1.75
N SER A 676 -7.74 -27.53 -2.42
CA SER A 676 -6.76 -28.58 -2.74
C SER A 676 -5.38 -28.25 -2.19
N HIS A 677 -4.71 -29.24 -1.59
CA HIS A 677 -3.39 -29.10 -0.95
C HIS A 677 -2.73 -30.49 -0.81
N PRO A 678 -1.39 -30.64 -0.99
CA PRO A 678 -0.74 -31.94 -0.90
C PRO A 678 -1.02 -32.69 0.41
N ASP A 679 -0.94 -32.00 1.55
CA ASP A 679 -1.10 -32.60 2.88
C ASP A 679 -2.51 -33.17 3.15
N ILE A 680 -3.50 -32.84 2.30
CA ILE A 680 -4.83 -33.47 2.35
C ILE A 680 -4.73 -34.98 2.06
N ILE A 681 -3.73 -35.42 1.28
CA ILE A 681 -3.44 -36.84 1.07
C ILE A 681 -3.14 -37.52 2.42
N THR A 682 -2.14 -37.02 3.15
CA THR A 682 -1.73 -37.54 4.46
C THR A 682 -2.83 -37.42 5.51
N LEU A 683 -3.58 -36.32 5.53
CA LEU A 683 -4.75 -36.15 6.40
C LEU A 683 -5.79 -37.26 6.17
N LYS A 684 -6.11 -37.57 4.91
CA LYS A 684 -7.09 -38.62 4.55
C LYS A 684 -6.56 -40.02 4.81
N GLU A 685 -5.27 -40.27 4.57
CA GLU A 685 -4.60 -41.52 4.92
C GLU A 685 -4.69 -41.76 6.42
N ASN A 686 -4.31 -40.77 7.24
CA ASN A 686 -4.42 -40.84 8.70
C ASN A 686 -5.87 -41.03 9.18
N LEU A 687 -6.85 -40.29 8.64
CA LEU A 687 -8.26 -40.45 9.02
C LEU A 687 -8.81 -41.86 8.68
N ASN A 688 -8.48 -42.41 7.51
CA ASN A 688 -8.83 -43.79 7.17
C ASN A 688 -8.06 -44.81 8.06
N HIS A 689 -6.78 -44.56 8.39
CA HIS A 689 -6.05 -45.43 9.32
C HIS A 689 -6.65 -45.42 10.74
N LEU A 690 -7.28 -44.33 11.16
CA LEU A 690 -7.93 -44.19 12.46
C LEU A 690 -9.35 -44.78 12.54
N GLY A 691 -9.96 -45.20 11.43
CA GLY A 691 -11.33 -45.75 11.38
C GLY A 691 -12.41 -44.79 10.86
N TYR A 692 -12.04 -43.59 10.37
CA TYR A 692 -12.98 -42.59 9.83
C TYR A 692 -13.25 -42.84 8.34
N ASP A 693 -13.55 -44.10 8.01
CA ASP A 693 -13.22 -44.72 6.72
C ASP A 693 -14.03 -44.24 5.50
N GLY A 694 -13.55 -44.64 4.33
CA GLY A 694 -14.21 -44.44 3.04
C GLY A 694 -13.86 -43.10 2.39
N ILE A 695 -12.79 -42.44 2.83
CA ILE A 695 -12.33 -41.19 2.22
C ILE A 695 -11.44 -41.51 1.02
N ALA A 696 -11.84 -41.06 -0.17
CA ALA A 696 -11.03 -41.21 -1.37
C ALA A 696 -9.76 -40.35 -1.28
N ILE A 697 -8.59 -41.01 -1.35
CA ILE A 697 -7.28 -40.35 -1.28
C ILE A 697 -7.07 -39.49 -2.54
N SER A 698 -6.91 -38.19 -2.30
CA SER A 698 -6.57 -37.15 -3.29
C SER A 698 -6.22 -35.86 -2.54
N ASP A 699 -5.65 -34.89 -3.24
CA ASP A 699 -5.33 -33.55 -2.74
C ASP A 699 -6.56 -32.66 -2.47
N TYR A 700 -7.75 -32.98 -3.00
CA TYR A 700 -8.97 -32.17 -2.85
C TYR A 700 -9.80 -32.50 -1.60
N PHE A 701 -10.18 -31.48 -0.82
CA PHE A 701 -10.99 -31.60 0.39
C PHE A 701 -12.50 -31.58 0.08
N GLY A 702 -13.11 -32.76 -0.05
CA GLY A 702 -14.54 -32.90 -0.33
C GLY A 702 -15.44 -32.92 0.92
N ASN A 703 -16.75 -32.78 0.72
CA ASN A 703 -17.77 -32.83 1.79
C ASN A 703 -17.68 -34.09 2.66
N TRP A 704 -17.30 -35.23 2.08
CA TRP A 704 -17.10 -36.48 2.83
C TRP A 704 -15.89 -36.42 3.77
N THR A 705 -14.78 -35.80 3.32
CA THR A 705 -13.62 -35.51 4.18
C THR A 705 -14.01 -34.58 5.32
N GLU A 706 -14.80 -33.54 5.05
CA GLU A 706 -15.29 -32.63 6.10
C GLU A 706 -16.19 -33.34 7.11
N THR A 707 -17.08 -34.23 6.64
CA THR A 707 -17.95 -35.05 7.51
C THR A 707 -17.14 -35.96 8.43
N ARG A 708 -16.09 -36.61 7.89
CA ARG A 708 -15.21 -37.50 8.66
C ARG A 708 -14.32 -36.75 9.65
N LEU A 709 -13.79 -35.59 9.26
CA LEU A 709 -13.01 -34.75 10.16
C LEU A 709 -13.86 -34.16 11.29
N LYS A 710 -15.11 -33.76 11.01
CA LYS A 710 -16.04 -33.30 12.04
C LYS A 710 -16.35 -34.39 13.06
N GLN A 711 -16.49 -35.65 12.63
CA GLN A 711 -16.63 -36.78 13.57
C GLN A 711 -15.37 -36.97 14.41
N PHE A 712 -14.17 -36.95 13.81
CA PHE A 712 -12.92 -37.02 14.57
C PHE A 712 -12.82 -35.89 15.62
N GLN A 713 -13.17 -34.66 15.24
CA GLN A 713 -13.17 -33.53 16.17
C GLN A 713 -14.18 -33.70 17.31
N GLU A 714 -15.40 -34.17 17.02
CA GLU A 714 -16.42 -34.47 18.03
C GLU A 714 -15.96 -35.57 19.01
N ASP A 715 -15.46 -36.69 18.47
CA ASP A 715 -15.02 -37.87 19.24
C ASP A 715 -13.83 -37.55 20.16
N ASN A 716 -12.98 -36.58 19.80
CA ASN A 716 -11.81 -36.14 20.57
C ASN A 716 -12.04 -34.82 21.35
N GLY A 717 -13.26 -34.28 21.38
CA GLY A 717 -13.61 -33.09 22.16
C GLY A 717 -13.03 -31.76 21.63
N LEU A 718 -12.65 -31.72 20.36
CA LEU A 718 -12.13 -30.54 19.66
C LEU A 718 -13.27 -29.63 19.14
N PRO A 719 -12.99 -28.37 18.76
CA PRO A 719 -13.96 -27.53 18.06
C PRO A 719 -14.39 -28.17 16.74
N VAL A 720 -15.68 -28.50 16.60
CA VAL A 720 -16.22 -29.21 15.43
C VAL A 720 -16.36 -28.26 14.23
N SER A 721 -15.23 -27.96 13.59
CA SER A 721 -15.10 -27.01 12.48
C SER A 721 -15.14 -27.71 11.12
N GLY A 722 -14.56 -28.90 10.99
CA GLY A 722 -14.22 -29.50 9.69
C GLY A 722 -13.05 -28.82 8.98
N ILE A 723 -12.27 -28.03 9.71
CA ILE A 723 -11.01 -27.45 9.31
C ILE A 723 -9.92 -28.22 10.04
N ALA A 724 -8.95 -28.80 9.33
CA ALA A 724 -7.82 -29.49 9.96
C ALA A 724 -6.74 -28.46 10.30
N ASP A 725 -6.99 -27.69 11.36
CA ASP A 725 -6.03 -26.76 11.97
C ASP A 725 -4.87 -27.48 12.68
N GLU A 726 -3.88 -26.72 13.15
CA GLU A 726 -2.68 -27.23 13.85
C GLU A 726 -2.97 -28.14 15.06
N ILE A 727 -4.04 -27.87 15.81
CA ILE A 727 -4.44 -28.65 16.98
C ILE A 727 -5.13 -29.94 16.54
N THR A 728 -6.01 -29.85 15.54
CA THR A 728 -6.68 -31.00 14.94
C THR A 728 -5.68 -31.94 14.25
N LEU A 729 -4.68 -31.40 13.55
CA LEU A 729 -3.60 -32.19 12.94
C LEU A 729 -2.74 -32.90 13.98
N ALA A 730 -2.32 -32.19 15.04
CA ALA A 730 -1.54 -32.78 16.13
C ALA A 730 -2.33 -33.91 16.84
N ALA A 731 -3.63 -33.74 17.07
CA ALA A 731 -4.49 -34.78 17.64
C ALA A 731 -4.64 -36.00 16.70
N ILE A 732 -4.69 -35.79 15.37
CA ILE A 732 -4.70 -36.89 14.39
C ILE A 732 -3.36 -37.64 14.39
N GLU A 733 -2.23 -36.92 14.45
CA GLU A 733 -0.90 -37.51 14.53
C GLU A 733 -0.71 -38.30 15.82
N GLU A 734 -1.05 -37.73 16.98
CA GLU A 734 -1.05 -38.42 18.28
C GLU A 734 -1.96 -39.65 18.28
N ALA A 735 -3.15 -39.57 17.68
CA ALA A 735 -4.05 -40.72 17.58
C ALA A 735 -3.47 -41.84 16.69
N VAL A 736 -2.68 -41.52 15.66
CA VAL A 736 -1.98 -42.50 14.82
C VAL A 736 -0.76 -43.08 15.53
N GLU A 737 0.04 -42.27 16.22
CA GLU A 737 1.18 -42.75 17.01
C GLU A 737 0.72 -43.69 18.15
N ASN A 738 -0.41 -43.42 18.79
CA ASN A 738 -1.00 -44.32 19.80
C ASN A 738 -1.44 -45.70 19.26
N ARG A 739 -1.42 -45.94 17.94
CA ARG A 739 -1.58 -47.28 17.34
C ARG A 739 -0.26 -48.07 17.25
N TRP A 740 0.89 -47.44 17.50
CA TRP A 740 2.24 -48.00 17.43
C TRP A 740 2.87 -48.15 18.83
N ILE A 741 2.50 -49.22 19.53
CA ILE A 741 3.01 -49.54 20.87
C ILE A 741 4.38 -50.23 20.73
N ILE A 742 5.46 -49.58 21.19
CA ILE A 742 6.81 -50.15 21.24
C ILE A 742 7.25 -50.32 22.69
N GLU A 743 7.26 -51.56 23.16
CA GLU A 743 7.82 -51.97 24.45
C GLU A 743 9.28 -52.43 24.28
N TYR A 744 10.05 -52.42 25.37
CA TYR A 744 11.44 -52.85 25.40
C TYR A 744 11.70 -53.77 26.61
N THR A 745 11.88 -55.07 26.38
CA THR A 745 12.21 -56.02 27.45
C THR A 745 13.73 -56.11 27.71
N PRO A 746 14.24 -55.70 28.90
CA PRO A 746 15.66 -55.81 29.24
C PRO A 746 16.07 -57.23 29.67
N TYR A 747 17.20 -57.71 29.15
CA TYR A 747 17.76 -59.03 29.45
C TYR A 747 19.15 -58.91 30.11
N PRO A 748 19.45 -59.66 31.19
CA PRO A 748 20.70 -59.50 31.96
C PRO A 748 21.96 -60.07 31.28
N THR A 749 21.81 -60.68 30.10
CA THR A 749 22.91 -61.21 29.27
C THR A 749 23.39 -60.10 28.33
N THR A 750 24.69 -59.99 28.08
CA THR A 750 25.21 -59.03 27.08
C THR A 750 25.11 -59.59 25.66
N LEU A 751 25.06 -58.73 24.63
CA LEU A 751 24.96 -59.18 23.23
C LEU A 751 26.12 -60.14 22.86
N THR A 752 27.35 -59.85 23.29
CA THR A 752 28.52 -60.73 23.10
C THR A 752 28.38 -62.08 23.80
N GLN A 753 27.75 -62.12 24.99
CA GLN A 753 27.47 -63.37 25.71
C GLN A 753 26.36 -64.18 25.03
N ALA A 754 25.34 -63.52 24.47
CA ALA A 754 24.32 -64.16 23.66
C ALA A 754 24.96 -64.76 22.39
N LEU A 755 25.77 -63.99 21.66
CA LEU A 755 26.49 -64.41 20.45
C LEU A 755 27.39 -65.63 20.73
N SER A 756 28.17 -65.58 21.81
CA SER A 756 29.02 -66.70 22.26
C SER A 756 28.22 -67.98 22.50
N LYS A 757 27.02 -67.87 23.09
CA LYS A 757 26.09 -69.01 23.25
C LYS A 757 25.57 -69.49 21.89
N GLN A 758 25.12 -68.60 21.00
CA GLN A 758 24.61 -68.98 19.67
C GLN A 758 25.66 -69.77 18.88
N MET A 759 26.92 -69.33 18.88
CA MET A 759 27.99 -70.02 18.15
C MET A 759 28.27 -71.45 18.66
N SER A 760 27.86 -71.80 19.89
CA SER A 760 28.02 -73.16 20.42
C SER A 760 27.08 -74.21 19.81
N VAL A 761 25.94 -73.80 19.23
CA VAL A 761 24.91 -74.71 18.68
C VAL A 761 24.92 -74.85 17.16
N SER A 762 26.01 -74.42 16.50
CA SER A 762 26.19 -74.51 15.04
C SER A 762 25.04 -73.91 14.20
N PRO A 763 24.75 -72.60 14.36
CA PRO A 763 23.69 -71.92 13.61
C PRO A 763 23.95 -71.99 12.10
N GLN A 764 22.89 -72.04 11.30
CA GLN A 764 22.95 -72.29 9.86
C GLN A 764 22.61 -71.05 9.04
N THR A 765 23.15 -70.97 7.83
CA THR A 765 22.84 -69.96 6.81
C THR A 765 22.85 -70.57 5.42
N ASP A 766 22.04 -70.00 4.52
CA ASP A 766 22.00 -70.31 3.10
C ASP A 766 22.65 -69.24 2.22
N ALA A 767 23.09 -68.11 2.78
CA ALA A 767 23.75 -67.02 2.04
C ALA A 767 24.94 -67.50 1.19
N TYR A 768 25.71 -68.46 1.72
CA TYR A 768 26.88 -69.03 1.04
C TYR A 768 26.57 -70.25 0.17
N ARG A 769 25.33 -70.77 0.15
CA ARG A 769 24.94 -72.08 -0.45
C ARG A 769 25.49 -72.27 -1.87
N ASN A 770 25.41 -71.22 -2.70
CA ASN A 770 25.78 -71.26 -4.11
C ASN A 770 27.23 -70.84 -4.41
N LEU A 771 27.98 -70.37 -3.41
CA LEU A 771 29.41 -70.05 -3.58
C LEU A 771 30.28 -71.32 -3.46
N PRO A 772 31.50 -71.35 -4.02
CA PRO A 772 32.45 -72.42 -3.76
C PRO A 772 32.78 -72.61 -2.28
N ALA A 773 33.39 -73.75 -1.96
CA ALA A 773 33.99 -74.02 -0.66
C ALA A 773 35.24 -74.90 -0.83
N TYR A 774 36.04 -75.07 0.23
CA TYR A 774 37.35 -75.73 0.13
C TYR A 774 37.49 -76.95 1.02
N VAL A 775 38.20 -77.97 0.53
CA VAL A 775 38.57 -79.18 1.27
C VAL A 775 40.06 -79.49 1.06
N HIS A 776 40.71 -80.01 2.09
CA HIS A 776 42.15 -80.31 2.04
C HIS A 776 42.39 -81.57 1.19
N SER A 777 43.33 -81.50 0.24
CA SER A 777 43.53 -82.53 -0.79
C SER A 777 43.84 -83.92 -0.22
N SER A 778 44.54 -84.01 0.91
CA SER A 778 44.88 -85.27 1.58
C SER A 778 43.70 -86.12 2.06
N TYR A 779 42.47 -85.60 1.98
CA TYR A 779 41.25 -86.34 2.37
C TYR A 779 40.32 -86.67 1.18
N ILE A 780 40.80 -86.47 -0.05
CA ILE A 780 40.01 -86.60 -1.28
C ILE A 780 40.71 -87.53 -2.26
N ASP A 781 40.15 -88.73 -2.46
CA ASP A 781 40.53 -89.59 -3.58
C ASP A 781 39.90 -89.02 -4.87
N LEU A 782 40.72 -88.36 -5.69
CA LEU A 782 40.27 -87.78 -6.96
C LEU A 782 39.99 -88.88 -8.00
N THR A 783 38.76 -88.92 -8.50
CA THR A 783 38.34 -89.75 -9.62
C THR A 783 37.94 -88.85 -10.79
N ARG A 784 38.63 -88.99 -11.92
CA ARG A 784 38.23 -88.35 -13.17
C ARG A 784 37.14 -89.21 -13.80
N THR A 785 35.97 -88.62 -14.04
CA THR A 785 34.77 -89.34 -14.50
C THR A 785 34.33 -88.84 -15.86
N ALA A 786 33.84 -89.75 -16.70
CA ALA A 786 33.14 -89.44 -17.91
C ALA A 786 31.88 -90.31 -18.00
N ALA A 787 30.96 -89.93 -18.91
CA ALA A 787 29.79 -90.72 -19.24
C ALA A 787 29.78 -90.99 -20.74
N ILE A 788 29.34 -92.18 -21.13
CA ILE A 788 29.17 -92.55 -22.54
C ILE A 788 28.07 -91.69 -23.16
N THR A 789 28.32 -91.07 -24.31
CA THR A 789 27.38 -90.15 -24.98
C THR A 789 26.61 -90.79 -26.14
N GLY A 790 27.10 -91.90 -26.70
CA GLY A 790 26.40 -92.66 -27.74
C GLY A 790 25.37 -93.62 -27.17
N THR A 791 24.26 -93.85 -27.89
CA THR A 791 23.17 -94.75 -27.46
C THR A 791 23.56 -96.23 -27.38
N SER A 792 24.58 -96.64 -28.14
CA SER A 792 25.25 -97.94 -28.02
C SER A 792 26.72 -97.78 -28.41
N VAL A 793 27.63 -98.04 -27.46
CA VAL A 793 29.07 -97.81 -27.61
C VAL A 793 29.85 -99.05 -27.17
N ASN A 794 30.82 -99.43 -28.00
CA ASN A 794 31.69 -100.57 -27.74
C ASN A 794 32.93 -100.15 -26.94
N LEU A 795 33.03 -100.59 -25.68
CA LEU A 795 34.24 -100.49 -24.88
C LEU A 795 35.19 -101.62 -25.29
N ARG A 796 36.42 -101.29 -25.68
CA ARG A 796 37.36 -102.23 -26.31
C ARG A 796 38.57 -102.53 -25.45
N THR A 797 39.20 -103.68 -25.67
CA THR A 797 40.43 -104.07 -24.95
C THR A 797 41.70 -103.36 -25.44
N ALA A 798 41.64 -102.65 -26.57
CA ALA A 798 42.71 -101.78 -27.08
C ALA A 798 42.09 -100.58 -27.83
N PRO A 799 42.82 -99.46 -28.05
CA PRO A 799 42.33 -98.30 -28.79
C PRO A 799 42.37 -98.53 -30.32
N GLN A 800 41.73 -99.62 -30.77
CA GLN A 800 41.79 -100.14 -32.13
C GLN A 800 40.42 -100.68 -32.55
N LEU A 801 39.91 -100.27 -33.72
CA LEU A 801 38.56 -100.65 -34.19
C LEU A 801 38.37 -102.15 -34.46
N ILE A 802 39.47 -102.89 -34.70
CA ILE A 802 39.47 -104.35 -34.86
C ILE A 802 39.60 -105.13 -33.55
N SER A 803 39.89 -104.46 -32.43
CA SER A 803 40.13 -105.14 -31.15
C SER A 803 38.84 -105.60 -30.47
N LYS A 804 38.96 -106.64 -29.63
CA LYS A 804 37.84 -107.26 -28.91
C LYS A 804 37.02 -106.21 -28.16
N VAL A 805 35.72 -106.22 -28.40
CA VAL A 805 34.74 -105.53 -27.56
C VAL A 805 34.63 -106.30 -26.24
N ALA A 806 34.87 -105.62 -25.12
CA ALA A 806 34.70 -106.18 -23.78
C ALA A 806 33.26 -105.98 -23.30
N PHE A 807 32.68 -104.81 -23.56
CA PHE A 807 31.28 -104.48 -23.24
C PHE A 807 30.68 -103.60 -24.33
N ASN A 808 29.38 -103.76 -24.59
CA ASN A 808 28.55 -102.74 -25.23
C ASN A 808 27.74 -102.03 -24.14
N VAL A 809 27.68 -100.69 -24.18
CA VAL A 809 27.09 -99.86 -23.13
C VAL A 809 26.29 -98.71 -23.73
N GLY A 810 25.27 -98.23 -23.02
CA GLY A 810 24.35 -97.19 -23.49
C GLY A 810 24.76 -95.77 -23.07
N ASN A 811 24.02 -94.78 -23.59
CA ASN A 811 24.17 -93.37 -23.21
C ASN A 811 23.95 -93.20 -21.69
N GLY A 812 24.72 -92.33 -21.05
CA GLY A 812 24.73 -92.13 -19.61
C GLY A 812 25.50 -93.18 -18.81
N THR A 813 26.13 -94.19 -19.44
CA THR A 813 26.95 -95.16 -18.70
C THR A 813 28.21 -94.49 -18.16
N GLU A 814 28.36 -94.43 -16.83
CA GLU A 814 29.54 -93.91 -16.16
C GLU A 814 30.79 -94.77 -16.38
N ILE A 815 31.92 -94.09 -16.56
CA ILE A 815 33.25 -94.66 -16.77
C ILE A 815 34.30 -93.82 -16.02
N GLU A 816 35.27 -94.47 -15.39
CA GLU A 816 36.44 -93.78 -14.85
C GLU A 816 37.37 -93.41 -16.01
N PHE A 817 37.65 -92.13 -16.20
CA PHE A 817 38.62 -91.64 -17.17
C PHE A 817 40.03 -91.72 -16.57
N MET A 818 40.95 -92.40 -17.25
CA MET A 818 42.35 -92.50 -16.81
C MET A 818 43.23 -91.49 -17.55
N GLU A 819 43.28 -91.57 -18.87
CA GLU A 819 44.15 -90.73 -19.73
C GLU A 819 43.66 -90.72 -21.19
N GLU A 820 44.08 -89.72 -21.96
CA GLU A 820 43.92 -89.71 -23.42
C GLU A 820 45.09 -90.46 -24.07
N VAL A 821 44.80 -91.32 -25.05
CA VAL A 821 45.78 -92.12 -25.79
C VAL A 821 45.51 -92.09 -27.29
N THR A 822 46.55 -92.27 -28.10
CA THR A 822 46.42 -92.38 -29.56
C THR A 822 45.98 -93.79 -29.98
N GLY A 823 45.09 -93.88 -30.97
CA GLY A 823 44.55 -95.13 -31.49
C GLY A 823 44.08 -95.05 -32.94
N ALA A 824 43.32 -96.05 -33.38
CA ALA A 824 42.73 -96.10 -34.72
C ALA A 824 41.84 -94.88 -35.01
N ILE A 825 41.85 -94.39 -36.25
CA ILE A 825 41.00 -93.28 -36.68
C ILE A 825 39.53 -93.68 -36.60
N TYR A 826 38.73 -92.88 -35.90
CA TYR A 826 37.27 -92.97 -35.90
C TYR A 826 36.67 -91.55 -35.88
N SER A 827 35.64 -91.30 -36.68
CA SER A 827 34.99 -89.98 -36.77
C SER A 827 36.00 -88.81 -36.96
N GLY A 828 37.04 -89.04 -37.78
CA GLY A 828 38.07 -88.03 -38.11
C GLY A 828 39.18 -87.83 -37.06
N SER A 829 39.17 -88.54 -35.93
CA SER A 829 40.14 -88.39 -34.84
C SER A 829 40.87 -89.69 -34.51
N THR A 830 42.10 -89.59 -34.01
CA THR A 830 42.90 -90.69 -33.43
C THR A 830 42.84 -90.73 -31.90
N LYS A 831 42.12 -89.81 -31.25
CA LYS A 831 42.04 -89.70 -29.78
C LYS A 831 41.10 -90.75 -29.19
N TRP A 832 41.63 -91.60 -28.32
CA TRP A 832 40.86 -92.53 -27.49
C TRP A 832 41.03 -92.15 -26.02
N TYR A 833 40.01 -92.40 -25.21
CA TYR A 833 40.12 -92.38 -23.77
C TYR A 833 40.44 -93.79 -23.29
N LYS A 834 41.54 -93.93 -22.53
CA LYS A 834 41.78 -95.08 -21.69
C LYS A 834 40.94 -94.89 -20.43
N ILE A 835 40.15 -95.91 -20.11
CA ILE A 835 39.12 -95.86 -19.08
C ILE A 835 39.21 -97.09 -18.18
N ARG A 836 38.64 -97.01 -16.98
CA ARG A 836 38.32 -98.19 -16.17
C ARG A 836 36.81 -98.35 -16.08
N TYR A 837 36.32 -99.54 -16.38
CA TYR A 837 34.91 -99.91 -16.29
C TYR A 837 34.78 -101.32 -15.72
N ARG A 838 33.97 -101.49 -14.66
CA ARG A 838 33.82 -102.76 -13.91
C ARG A 838 35.17 -103.40 -13.53
N GLY A 839 36.13 -102.58 -13.12
CA GLY A 839 37.50 -103.00 -12.75
C GLY A 839 38.44 -103.30 -13.92
N GLN A 840 37.97 -103.38 -15.16
CA GLN A 840 38.81 -103.62 -16.35
C GLN A 840 39.30 -102.31 -16.96
N VAL A 841 40.58 -102.25 -17.35
CA VAL A 841 41.12 -101.15 -18.16
C VAL A 841 40.76 -101.40 -19.62
N LEU A 842 40.06 -100.44 -20.22
CA LEU A 842 39.47 -100.51 -21.55
C LEU A 842 39.68 -99.18 -22.29
N TYR A 843 39.21 -99.12 -23.53
CA TYR A 843 39.35 -97.97 -24.42
C TYR A 843 38.04 -97.65 -25.13
N VAL A 844 37.71 -96.37 -25.22
CA VAL A 844 36.58 -95.82 -25.99
C VAL A 844 37.09 -94.64 -26.81
N HIS A 845 36.54 -94.40 -28.00
CA HIS A 845 36.95 -93.25 -28.81
C HIS A 845 36.45 -91.94 -28.17
N SER A 846 37.25 -90.86 -28.22
CA SER A 846 36.98 -89.62 -27.47
C SER A 846 35.65 -88.94 -27.81
N SER A 847 35.12 -89.16 -29.03
CA SER A 847 33.83 -88.60 -29.47
C SER A 847 32.60 -89.35 -28.93
N LEU A 848 32.78 -90.51 -28.27
CA LEU A 848 31.70 -91.36 -27.76
C LEU A 848 31.57 -91.32 -26.22
N ALA A 849 32.30 -90.41 -25.58
CA ALA A 849 32.28 -90.16 -24.13
C ALA A 849 32.38 -88.66 -23.84
N SER A 850 31.78 -88.21 -22.74
CA SER A 850 31.79 -86.82 -22.31
C SER A 850 33.18 -86.35 -21.87
N LYS A 851 33.38 -85.03 -21.83
CA LYS A 851 34.62 -84.45 -21.31
C LYS A 851 34.66 -84.59 -19.79
N ASN A 852 35.78 -85.09 -19.29
CA ASN A 852 36.10 -85.34 -17.89
C ASN A 852 35.50 -84.32 -16.90
N THR A 853 34.60 -84.80 -16.04
CA THR A 853 34.18 -84.16 -14.78
C THR A 853 35.04 -84.68 -13.62
N LEU A 854 35.70 -83.78 -12.90
CA LEU A 854 36.52 -84.15 -11.75
C LEU A 854 35.62 -84.26 -10.51
N VAL A 855 35.58 -85.46 -9.91
CA VAL A 855 34.89 -85.70 -8.64
C VAL A 855 35.88 -86.25 -7.62
N GLY A 856 35.67 -85.91 -6.35
CA GLY A 856 36.48 -86.40 -5.25
C GLY A 856 35.65 -87.32 -4.35
N LYS A 857 36.22 -88.43 -3.90
CA LYS A 857 35.62 -89.26 -2.85
C LYS A 857 36.32 -89.02 -1.52
N THR A 858 35.56 -88.69 -0.49
CA THR A 858 36.10 -88.38 0.84
C THR A 858 36.65 -89.64 1.54
N THR A 859 37.91 -89.59 1.96
CA THR A 859 38.60 -90.73 2.62
C THR A 859 38.39 -90.75 4.14
N ALA A 860 37.96 -89.63 4.71
CA ALA A 860 37.63 -89.40 6.12
C ALA A 860 36.43 -88.43 6.22
N ASN A 861 36.01 -88.07 7.44
CA ASN A 861 35.06 -86.97 7.63
C ASN A 861 35.78 -85.64 7.42
N VAL A 862 35.46 -84.91 6.34
CA VAL A 862 36.25 -83.75 5.88
C VAL A 862 35.60 -82.44 6.31
N ASN A 863 36.36 -81.58 7.00
CA ASN A 863 35.91 -80.23 7.33
C ASN A 863 35.88 -79.36 6.05
N VAL A 864 34.72 -78.79 5.73
CA VAL A 864 34.57 -77.83 4.62
C VAL A 864 34.91 -76.43 5.11
N ARG A 865 35.76 -75.72 4.37
CA ARG A 865 36.35 -74.42 4.75
C ARG A 865 35.90 -73.28 3.83
N SER A 866 35.87 -72.07 4.38
CA SER A 866 35.56 -70.83 3.65
C SER A 866 36.70 -70.30 2.77
N ALA A 867 37.94 -70.71 3.02
CA ALA A 867 39.12 -70.36 2.23
C ALA A 867 40.08 -71.56 2.11
N LYS A 868 41.13 -71.42 1.28
CA LYS A 868 42.22 -72.41 1.12
C LYS A 868 43.16 -72.45 2.36
N SER A 869 42.59 -72.62 3.56
CA SER A 869 43.29 -72.65 4.86
C SER A 869 42.58 -73.52 5.92
N SER A 870 43.35 -74.15 6.81
CA SER A 870 42.85 -74.97 7.92
C SER A 870 42.34 -74.15 9.12
N SER A 871 42.71 -72.86 9.21
CA SER A 871 42.23 -71.93 10.23
C SER A 871 41.00 -71.13 9.83
N SER A 872 40.59 -71.15 8.54
CA SER A 872 39.41 -70.40 8.09
C SER A 872 38.11 -71.00 8.62
N HIS A 873 37.02 -70.23 8.57
CA HIS A 873 35.70 -70.68 9.03
C HIS A 873 35.29 -72.04 8.45
N LYS A 874 34.64 -72.85 9.29
CA LYS A 874 34.19 -74.20 8.97
C LYS A 874 32.71 -74.19 8.62
N TYR A 875 32.40 -74.18 7.32
CA TYR A 875 31.04 -74.26 6.79
C TYR A 875 30.33 -75.58 7.09
N GLY A 876 31.06 -76.68 7.33
CA GLY A 876 30.42 -77.95 7.63
C GLY A 876 31.38 -79.14 7.71
N VAL A 877 30.83 -80.35 7.65
CA VAL A 877 31.56 -81.61 7.52
C VAL A 877 30.91 -82.43 6.42
N ILE A 878 31.71 -83.00 5.53
CA ILE A 878 31.27 -84.01 4.57
C ILE A 878 31.66 -85.40 5.13
N PRO A 879 30.71 -86.34 5.30
CA PRO A 879 31.00 -87.67 5.82
C PRO A 879 31.98 -88.45 4.93
N LYS A 880 32.70 -89.42 5.51
CA LYS A 880 33.54 -90.36 4.78
C LYS A 880 32.74 -91.14 3.72
N GLY A 881 33.29 -91.24 2.52
CA GLY A 881 32.76 -92.02 1.41
C GLY A 881 31.80 -91.25 0.49
N THR A 882 31.44 -90.01 0.84
CA THR A 882 30.66 -89.12 -0.01
C THR A 882 31.47 -88.64 -1.22
N THR A 883 30.84 -88.64 -2.39
CA THR A 883 31.37 -88.03 -3.63
C THR A 883 31.06 -86.53 -3.64
N VAL A 884 32.04 -85.71 -4.03
CA VAL A 884 31.93 -84.24 -4.16
C VAL A 884 32.37 -83.79 -5.54
N ASN A 885 31.73 -82.76 -6.09
CA ASN A 885 32.11 -82.17 -7.37
C ASN A 885 33.28 -81.19 -7.15
N ILE A 886 34.40 -81.42 -7.82
CA ILE A 886 35.58 -80.55 -7.76
C ILE A 886 35.44 -79.47 -8.85
N ILE A 887 35.55 -78.21 -8.43
CA ILE A 887 35.58 -77.03 -9.30
C ILE A 887 37.03 -76.75 -9.73
N GLU A 888 37.98 -76.80 -8.80
CA GLU A 888 39.41 -76.55 -9.05
C GLU A 888 40.31 -77.56 -8.31
N GLU A 889 41.24 -78.17 -9.04
CA GLU A 889 42.23 -79.14 -8.54
C GLU A 889 43.50 -78.44 -8.01
N GLY A 890 43.39 -77.77 -6.85
CA GLY A 890 44.55 -77.18 -6.18
C GLY A 890 45.39 -78.20 -5.40
N SER A 891 46.69 -77.92 -5.21
CA SER A 891 47.67 -78.88 -4.63
C SER A 891 47.39 -79.26 -3.17
N THR A 892 47.16 -78.28 -2.30
CA THR A 892 46.86 -78.48 -0.86
C THR A 892 45.36 -78.39 -0.57
N TRP A 893 44.61 -77.66 -1.39
CA TRP A 893 43.18 -77.42 -1.23
C TRP A 893 42.49 -77.57 -2.59
N HIS A 894 41.45 -78.40 -2.63
CA HIS A 894 40.55 -78.46 -3.77
C HIS A 894 39.36 -77.55 -3.50
N GLU A 895 38.90 -76.88 -4.55
CA GLU A 895 37.67 -76.08 -4.56
C GLU A 895 36.50 -76.98 -4.98
N ILE A 896 35.37 -76.90 -4.27
CA ILE A 896 34.24 -77.81 -4.44
C ILE A 896 32.90 -77.06 -4.49
N SER A 897 31.92 -77.66 -5.17
CA SER A 897 30.52 -77.27 -5.03
C SER A 897 29.94 -77.89 -3.75
N TYR A 898 29.34 -77.05 -2.89
CA TYR A 898 28.77 -77.45 -1.59
C TYR A 898 27.39 -76.82 -1.38
N GLN A 899 26.45 -77.16 -2.28
CA GLN A 899 25.09 -76.59 -2.36
C GLN A 899 24.15 -77.13 -1.27
N THR A 900 24.46 -76.79 -0.02
CA THR A 900 23.69 -77.13 1.19
C THR A 900 23.66 -75.93 2.15
N TRP A 901 22.82 -76.01 3.19
CA TRP A 901 22.96 -75.19 4.40
C TRP A 901 24.38 -75.33 4.97
N ARG A 902 24.93 -74.22 5.49
CA ARG A 902 26.28 -74.14 6.04
C ARG A 902 26.25 -73.47 7.41
N ASN A 903 27.20 -73.83 8.27
CA ASN A 903 27.44 -73.11 9.52
C ASN A 903 27.69 -71.62 9.24
N ALA A 904 26.97 -70.74 9.92
CA ALA A 904 27.18 -69.30 9.92
C ALA A 904 28.52 -68.91 10.57
N THR A 905 29.11 -67.80 10.13
CA THR A 905 30.19 -67.11 10.87
C THR A 905 29.62 -66.31 12.03
N GLU A 906 30.48 -65.88 12.95
CA GLU A 906 30.11 -65.01 14.07
C GLU A 906 29.52 -63.67 13.59
N GLN A 907 30.05 -63.09 12.50
CA GLN A 907 29.52 -61.86 11.91
C GLN A 907 28.14 -62.05 11.29
N ASP A 908 27.89 -63.19 10.61
CA ASP A 908 26.57 -63.51 10.06
C ASP A 908 25.54 -63.62 11.19
N VAL A 909 25.89 -64.30 12.30
CA VAL A 909 24.99 -64.44 13.46
C VAL A 909 24.72 -63.09 14.10
N LEU A 910 25.75 -62.26 14.31
CA LEU A 910 25.60 -60.93 14.92
C LEU A 910 24.63 -60.04 14.12
N GLN A 911 24.69 -60.06 12.79
CA GLN A 911 23.82 -59.26 11.91
C GLN A 911 22.32 -59.51 12.11
N TYR A 912 21.92 -60.73 12.53
CA TYR A 912 20.52 -61.09 12.78
C TYR A 912 20.19 -61.24 14.27
N LEU A 913 21.19 -61.40 15.14
CA LEU A 913 21.02 -61.48 16.60
C LEU A 913 20.90 -60.09 17.24
N ASP A 914 21.54 -59.07 16.69
CA ASP A 914 21.50 -57.71 17.22
C ASP A 914 20.17 -57.01 16.90
N PRO A 915 19.33 -56.63 17.90
CA PRO A 915 18.03 -56.02 17.68
C PRO A 915 18.08 -54.67 16.95
N ASP A 916 19.14 -53.85 17.13
CA ASP A 916 19.30 -52.57 16.41
C ASP A 916 19.53 -52.77 14.90
N ASN A 917 19.86 -53.99 14.48
CA ASN A 917 20.06 -54.40 13.09
C ASN A 917 18.84 -55.13 12.49
N ASN A 918 17.71 -55.18 13.19
CA ASN A 918 16.53 -55.96 12.78
C ASN A 918 15.41 -55.10 12.19
N ASP A 919 14.52 -55.77 11.47
CA ASP A 919 13.24 -55.18 11.05
C ASP A 919 12.24 -55.24 12.21
N ILE A 920 11.48 -54.16 12.43
CA ILE A 920 10.57 -54.04 13.58
C ILE A 920 9.50 -55.14 13.61
N PHE A 921 9.05 -55.67 12.47
CA PHE A 921 8.10 -56.79 12.45
C PHE A 921 8.68 -58.12 12.97
N GLN A 922 10.00 -58.25 13.12
CA GLN A 922 10.60 -59.37 13.85
C GLN A 922 10.30 -59.29 15.37
N HIS A 923 10.00 -58.08 15.85
CA HIS A 923 9.65 -57.77 17.24
C HIS A 923 8.14 -57.68 17.47
N LEU A 924 7.32 -57.93 16.44
CA LEU A 924 5.86 -57.92 16.54
C LEU A 924 5.38 -58.90 17.63
N VAL A 925 4.48 -58.42 18.50
CA VAL A 925 3.88 -59.20 19.60
C VAL A 925 2.82 -60.15 19.05
N LEU A 926 3.16 -61.43 19.07
CA LEU A 926 2.36 -62.55 18.55
C LEU A 926 1.40 -63.12 19.60
N SER A 927 1.44 -62.66 20.85
CA SER A 927 0.54 -63.06 21.95
C SER A 927 -0.78 -62.30 21.97
N GLU A 928 -0.88 -61.17 21.26
CA GLU A 928 -2.01 -60.24 21.30
C GLU A 928 -2.72 -60.11 19.92
N SER A 929 -4.00 -59.75 19.96
CA SER A 929 -4.84 -59.52 18.77
C SER A 929 -4.57 -58.15 18.15
N VAL A 930 -4.75 -58.03 16.83
CA VAL A 930 -4.65 -56.74 16.12
C VAL A 930 -5.89 -55.86 16.29
N GLY A 931 -6.97 -56.36 16.89
CA GLY A 931 -8.20 -55.60 17.15
C GLY A 931 -9.07 -55.30 15.93
N VAL A 932 -8.77 -55.88 14.76
CA VAL A 932 -9.50 -55.60 13.51
C VAL A 932 -10.77 -56.42 13.35
N SER A 933 -11.66 -55.98 12.48
CA SER A 933 -12.92 -56.68 12.20
C SER A 933 -12.72 -57.95 11.38
N ALA A 934 -13.64 -58.91 11.53
CA ALA A 934 -13.70 -60.11 10.68
C ALA A 934 -13.94 -59.78 9.19
N ALA A 935 -14.51 -58.61 8.88
CA ALA A 935 -14.67 -58.13 7.50
C ALA A 935 -13.30 -57.75 6.90
N SER A 936 -12.46 -57.05 7.67
CA SER A 936 -11.10 -56.67 7.26
C SER A 936 -10.24 -57.90 6.93
N LEU A 937 -10.21 -58.89 7.83
CA LEU A 937 -9.50 -60.16 7.57
C LEU A 937 -10.08 -60.93 6.37
N ASN A 938 -11.38 -60.79 6.09
CA ASN A 938 -11.99 -61.42 4.92
C ASN A 938 -11.58 -60.77 3.59
N ASN A 939 -11.15 -59.49 3.59
CA ASN A 939 -10.53 -58.87 2.43
C ASN A 939 -9.19 -59.56 2.10
N VAL A 940 -8.32 -59.70 3.11
CA VAL A 940 -7.02 -60.42 3.00
C VAL A 940 -7.21 -61.87 2.56
N LEU A 941 -8.20 -62.56 3.12
CA LEU A 941 -8.52 -63.95 2.83
C LEU A 941 -9.29 -64.15 1.51
N SER A 942 -9.62 -63.09 0.78
CA SER A 942 -10.31 -63.17 -0.50
C SER A 942 -9.49 -63.99 -1.53
N GLY A 943 -10.16 -64.95 -2.15
CA GLY A 943 -9.55 -65.87 -3.12
C GLY A 943 -8.59 -66.93 -2.54
N LYS A 944 -8.33 -66.97 -1.22
CA LYS A 944 -7.36 -67.89 -0.59
C LYS A 944 -7.96 -69.28 -0.32
N GLY A 945 -8.51 -69.90 -1.36
CA GLY A 945 -9.07 -71.26 -1.31
C GLY A 945 -10.10 -71.45 -0.18
N ILE A 946 -9.95 -72.52 0.60
CA ILE A 946 -10.86 -72.85 1.71
C ILE A 946 -10.79 -71.89 2.91
N LEU A 947 -9.76 -71.02 2.96
CA LEU A 947 -9.60 -69.99 3.99
C LEU A 947 -10.40 -68.71 3.69
N SER A 948 -10.98 -68.60 2.49
CA SER A 948 -11.85 -67.47 2.12
C SER A 948 -13.07 -67.39 3.03
N GLY A 949 -13.34 -66.18 3.55
CA GLY A 949 -14.44 -65.93 4.49
C GLY A 949 -14.21 -66.40 5.93
N LYS A 950 -12.99 -66.84 6.30
CA LYS A 950 -12.68 -67.42 7.63
C LYS A 950 -12.08 -66.43 8.64
N GLY A 951 -12.11 -65.12 8.39
CA GLY A 951 -11.54 -64.09 9.27
C GLY A 951 -12.01 -64.21 10.72
N GLN A 952 -13.31 -64.42 10.94
CA GLN A 952 -13.86 -64.63 12.29
C GLN A 952 -13.27 -65.86 13.00
N SER A 953 -12.90 -66.93 12.27
CA SER A 953 -12.28 -68.12 12.85
C SER A 953 -10.85 -67.84 13.32
N PHE A 954 -10.11 -66.98 12.63
CA PHE A 954 -8.78 -66.53 13.05
C PHE A 954 -8.85 -65.60 14.27
N ILE A 955 -9.83 -64.67 14.33
CA ILE A 955 -10.10 -63.85 15.52
C ILE A 955 -10.48 -64.72 16.73
N SER A 956 -11.39 -65.68 16.54
CA SER A 956 -11.77 -66.61 17.62
C SER A 956 -10.59 -67.47 18.07
N ALA A 957 -9.72 -67.90 17.16
CA ALA A 957 -8.49 -68.62 17.49
C ALA A 957 -7.51 -67.76 18.30
N SER A 958 -7.36 -66.48 17.92
CA SER A 958 -6.54 -65.50 18.62
C SER A 958 -7.02 -65.25 20.04
N HIS A 959 -8.30 -64.89 20.23
CA HIS A 959 -8.85 -64.68 21.57
C HIS A 959 -8.87 -65.94 22.45
N GLN A 960 -9.08 -67.13 21.88
CA GLN A 960 -9.13 -68.38 22.65
C GLN A 960 -7.74 -68.92 23.00
N HIS A 961 -6.71 -68.62 22.21
CA HIS A 961 -5.38 -69.22 22.36
C HIS A 961 -4.23 -68.22 22.46
N GLY A 962 -4.48 -66.91 22.52
CA GLY A 962 -3.43 -65.89 22.65
C GLY A 962 -2.40 -65.97 21.53
N VAL A 963 -2.86 -65.98 20.27
CA VAL A 963 -2.01 -66.02 19.08
C VAL A 963 -2.52 -65.06 18.01
N ASN A 964 -1.76 -64.02 17.73
CA ASN A 964 -2.02 -62.98 16.73
C ASN A 964 -2.56 -63.56 15.41
N GLU A 965 -3.75 -63.08 15.02
CA GLU A 965 -4.53 -63.60 13.90
C GLU A 965 -3.87 -63.34 12.54
N VAL A 966 -3.07 -62.28 12.39
CA VAL A 966 -2.29 -62.02 11.17
C VAL A 966 -1.16 -63.04 11.02
N TYR A 967 -0.46 -63.33 12.11
CA TYR A 967 0.57 -64.36 12.17
C TYR A 967 -0.02 -65.76 11.88
N LEU A 968 -1.20 -66.08 12.42
CA LEU A 968 -1.95 -67.30 12.07
C LEU A 968 -2.32 -67.35 10.58
N ILE A 969 -2.81 -66.25 10.01
CA ILE A 969 -3.15 -66.18 8.57
C ILE A 969 -1.90 -66.37 7.71
N SER A 970 -0.79 -65.70 8.04
CA SER A 970 0.49 -65.85 7.32
C SER A 970 0.97 -67.31 7.31
N HIS A 971 0.98 -67.97 8.48
CA HIS A 971 1.31 -69.39 8.56
C HIS A 971 0.33 -70.28 7.81
N ALA A 972 -0.98 -70.06 7.96
CA ALA A 972 -1.98 -70.87 7.27
C ALA A 972 -1.84 -70.74 5.74
N LEU A 973 -1.61 -69.54 5.21
CA LEU A 973 -1.39 -69.32 3.79
C LEU A 973 -0.15 -70.05 3.25
N LEU A 974 0.94 -70.10 4.03
CA LEU A 974 2.16 -70.82 3.67
C LEU A 974 1.96 -72.35 3.69
N GLU A 975 1.52 -72.90 4.82
CA GLU A 975 1.38 -74.35 5.06
C GLU A 975 0.32 -75.01 4.15
N THR A 976 -0.68 -74.25 3.70
CA THR A 976 -1.80 -74.77 2.89
C THR A 976 -1.69 -74.48 1.39
N GLY A 977 -0.66 -73.76 0.94
CA GLY A 977 -0.57 -73.26 -0.44
C GLY A 977 -1.75 -72.35 -0.78
N HIS A 978 -1.95 -71.30 0.02
CA HIS A 978 -3.11 -70.38 -0.04
C HIS A 978 -4.48 -71.09 0.01
N GLY A 979 -4.63 -72.07 0.89
CA GLY A 979 -5.89 -72.77 1.15
C GLY A 979 -6.28 -73.84 0.13
N THR A 980 -5.31 -74.43 -0.58
CA THR A 980 -5.57 -75.34 -1.71
C THR A 980 -5.04 -76.78 -1.55
N SER A 981 -4.16 -77.05 -0.57
CA SER A 981 -3.57 -78.37 -0.38
C SER A 981 -4.58 -79.44 0.07
N ASP A 982 -4.28 -80.73 -0.18
CA ASP A 982 -5.09 -81.87 0.29
C ASP A 982 -5.42 -81.81 1.79
N LEU A 983 -4.44 -81.42 2.62
CA LEU A 983 -4.60 -81.33 4.07
C LEU A 983 -5.54 -80.18 4.47
N ALA A 984 -5.49 -79.06 3.75
CA ALA A 984 -6.36 -77.92 3.98
C ALA A 984 -7.78 -78.14 3.47
N THR A 985 -7.92 -78.74 2.29
CA THR A 985 -9.21 -79.02 1.64
C THR A 985 -9.92 -80.24 2.22
N GLY A 986 -9.19 -81.13 2.89
CA GLY A 986 -9.69 -82.17 3.78
C GLY A 986 -9.47 -83.58 3.25
N ILE A 987 -8.99 -84.47 4.13
CA ILE A 987 -8.74 -85.89 3.82
C ILE A 987 -9.66 -86.78 4.66
N GLU A 988 -10.28 -87.78 4.06
CA GLU A 988 -11.09 -88.76 4.78
C GLU A 988 -10.22 -89.74 5.59
N VAL A 989 -10.51 -89.84 6.89
CA VAL A 989 -9.86 -90.77 7.84
C VAL A 989 -10.96 -91.59 8.54
N GLY A 990 -10.70 -92.87 8.78
CA GLY A 990 -11.61 -93.77 9.49
C GLY A 990 -10.88 -94.79 10.36
N LYS A 991 -11.57 -95.38 11.33
CA LYS A 991 -11.02 -96.39 12.24
C LYS A 991 -11.14 -97.79 11.69
N ASN A 992 -10.02 -98.52 11.65
CA ASN A 992 -10.00 -99.94 11.31
C ASN A 992 -10.54 -100.82 12.45
N SER A 993 -10.57 -102.14 12.25
CA SER A 993 -11.07 -103.12 13.24
C SER A 993 -10.27 -103.18 14.55
N SER A 994 -9.05 -102.64 14.59
CA SER A 994 -8.25 -102.45 15.81
C SER A 994 -8.49 -101.10 16.50
N GLY A 995 -9.41 -100.27 15.98
CA GLY A 995 -9.71 -98.93 16.49
C GLY A 995 -8.73 -97.85 16.03
N ASN A 996 -7.70 -98.20 15.26
CA ASN A 996 -6.66 -97.27 14.81
C ASN A 996 -7.14 -96.45 13.61
N PRO A 997 -6.92 -95.11 13.60
CA PRO A 997 -7.22 -94.26 12.45
C PRO A 997 -6.27 -94.58 11.28
N VAL A 998 -6.82 -94.63 10.07
CA VAL A 998 -6.09 -94.80 8.80
C VAL A 998 -6.76 -93.97 7.71
N LEU A 999 -6.03 -93.61 6.64
CA LEU A 999 -6.65 -92.95 5.48
C LEU A 999 -7.71 -93.84 4.82
N VAL A 1000 -8.80 -93.23 4.38
CA VAL A 1000 -9.80 -93.90 3.55
C VAL A 1000 -9.29 -94.02 2.11
N THR A 1001 -9.40 -95.23 1.55
CA THR A 1001 -9.12 -95.54 0.15
C THR A 1001 -10.32 -96.29 -0.44
N PRO A 1002 -10.49 -96.33 -1.78
CA PRO A 1002 -11.55 -97.12 -2.41
C PRO A 1002 -11.52 -98.61 -2.04
N SER A 1003 -10.36 -99.15 -1.66
CA SER A 1003 -10.18 -100.56 -1.29
C SER A 1003 -10.40 -100.87 0.20
N ASN A 1004 -10.30 -99.90 1.11
CA ASN A 1004 -10.53 -100.12 2.55
C ASN A 1004 -11.86 -99.54 3.08
N ARG A 1005 -12.51 -98.63 2.34
CA ARG A 1005 -13.68 -97.85 2.82
C ARG A 1005 -14.78 -98.67 3.50
N SER A 1006 -15.06 -99.87 3.02
CA SER A 1006 -16.11 -100.76 3.56
C SER A 1006 -15.74 -101.50 4.85
N SER A 1007 -14.47 -101.47 5.29
CA SER A 1007 -14.00 -102.07 6.54
C SER A 1007 -13.65 -101.04 7.62
N LEU A 1008 -13.87 -99.74 7.35
CA LEU A 1008 -13.62 -98.64 8.28
C LEU A 1008 -14.89 -98.12 8.94
N THR A 1009 -14.75 -97.60 10.16
CA THR A 1009 -15.84 -97.06 10.99
C THR A 1009 -15.56 -95.61 11.39
N ASN A 1010 -16.60 -94.82 11.71
CA ASN A 1010 -16.50 -93.39 12.03
C ASN A 1010 -15.64 -92.60 11.01
N ILE A 1011 -15.87 -92.84 9.72
CA ILE A 1011 -15.22 -92.08 8.64
C ILE A 1011 -15.63 -90.61 8.75
N ARG A 1012 -14.64 -89.71 8.75
CA ARG A 1012 -14.82 -88.26 8.73
C ARG A 1012 -13.74 -87.60 7.88
N THR A 1013 -14.08 -86.50 7.22
CA THR A 1013 -13.08 -85.59 6.64
C THR A 1013 -12.38 -84.84 7.77
N SER A 1014 -11.06 -84.94 7.83
CA SER A 1014 -10.21 -84.18 8.74
C SER A 1014 -9.44 -83.09 7.99
N TYR A 1015 -9.38 -81.90 8.56
CA TYR A 1015 -8.79 -80.70 7.98
C TYR A 1015 -7.58 -80.24 8.81
N ASN A 1016 -6.51 -79.75 8.17
CA ASN A 1016 -5.28 -79.33 8.83
C ASN A 1016 -4.70 -78.09 8.14
N MET A 1017 -4.72 -76.94 8.81
CA MET A 1017 -4.35 -75.65 8.23
C MET A 1017 -2.91 -75.21 8.51
N PHE A 1018 -2.13 -76.01 9.25
CA PHE A 1018 -0.78 -75.63 9.71
C PHE A 1018 0.23 -76.79 9.64
N GLY A 1019 -0.02 -77.79 8.78
CA GLY A 1019 0.88 -78.95 8.62
C GLY A 1019 1.05 -79.84 9.85
N ILE A 1020 0.28 -79.66 10.93
CA ILE A 1020 0.57 -80.23 12.25
C ILE A 1020 0.51 -81.77 12.20
N GLY A 1021 1.66 -82.43 12.39
CA GLY A 1021 1.78 -83.89 12.34
C GLY A 1021 2.21 -84.45 10.97
N ALA A 1022 2.40 -83.61 9.96
CA ALA A 1022 3.09 -83.98 8.73
C ALA A 1022 4.61 -84.11 8.99
N VAL A 1023 5.24 -85.16 8.43
CA VAL A 1023 6.70 -85.39 8.46
C VAL A 1023 7.17 -85.85 7.09
N ASP A 1024 8.41 -85.57 6.69
CA ASP A 1024 8.88 -85.69 5.28
C ASP A 1024 8.55 -87.01 4.58
N SER A 1025 8.63 -88.15 5.27
CA SER A 1025 8.31 -89.48 4.73
C SER A 1025 6.84 -89.90 4.87
N ASN A 1026 6.03 -89.16 5.62
CA ASN A 1026 4.60 -89.39 5.81
C ASN A 1026 3.85 -88.06 6.12
N ALA A 1027 3.88 -87.12 5.18
CA ALA A 1027 3.25 -85.82 5.38
C ALA A 1027 1.71 -85.91 5.32
N ARG A 1028 1.19 -86.59 4.29
CA ARG A 1028 -0.23 -86.64 3.94
C ARG A 1028 -1.08 -87.50 4.87
N GLU A 1029 -0.60 -88.68 5.25
CA GLU A 1029 -1.32 -89.54 6.21
C GLU A 1029 -1.08 -89.08 7.65
N GLY A 1030 0.16 -88.73 8.03
CA GLY A 1030 0.48 -88.20 9.36
C GLY A 1030 -0.34 -86.95 9.73
N GLY A 1031 -0.37 -85.94 8.85
CA GLY A 1031 -1.12 -84.69 9.08
C GLY A 1031 -2.64 -84.88 9.16
N ALA A 1032 -3.20 -85.81 8.37
CA ALA A 1032 -4.63 -86.11 8.39
C ALA A 1032 -5.03 -86.93 9.63
N ILE A 1033 -4.27 -87.99 9.97
CA ILE A 1033 -4.50 -88.78 11.19
C ILE A 1033 -4.37 -87.89 12.43
N ARG A 1034 -3.43 -86.94 12.45
CA ARG A 1034 -3.34 -85.97 13.55
C ARG A 1034 -4.61 -85.13 13.67
N ALA A 1035 -5.05 -84.50 12.57
CA ALA A 1035 -6.27 -83.70 12.54
C ALA A 1035 -7.52 -84.49 12.95
N TYR A 1036 -7.66 -85.74 12.52
CA TYR A 1036 -8.75 -86.63 12.92
C TYR A 1036 -8.76 -86.92 14.42
N ASN A 1037 -7.58 -87.13 15.03
CA ASN A 1037 -7.45 -87.38 16.47
C ASN A 1037 -7.71 -86.13 17.33
N GLU A 1038 -7.39 -84.94 16.84
CA GLU A 1038 -7.69 -83.65 17.49
C GLU A 1038 -9.14 -83.17 17.24
N GLY A 1039 -9.92 -83.91 16.44
CA GLY A 1039 -11.32 -83.62 16.16
C GLY A 1039 -11.57 -82.48 15.16
N TRP A 1040 -10.60 -82.16 14.30
CA TRP A 1040 -10.66 -81.07 13.32
C TRP A 1040 -11.51 -81.48 12.10
N PHE A 1041 -12.82 -81.54 12.28
CA PHE A 1041 -13.80 -82.00 11.28
C PHE A 1041 -14.46 -80.84 10.49
N SER A 1042 -13.97 -79.61 10.66
CA SER A 1042 -14.27 -78.48 9.78
C SER A 1042 -13.04 -77.56 9.63
N PRO A 1043 -12.98 -76.71 8.59
CA PRO A 1043 -11.94 -75.70 8.43
C PRO A 1043 -11.77 -74.79 9.66
N GLU A 1044 -12.88 -74.37 10.27
CA GLU A 1044 -12.89 -73.48 11.44
C GLU A 1044 -12.33 -74.18 12.68
N GLN A 1045 -12.65 -75.46 12.87
CA GLN A 1045 -12.09 -76.29 13.94
C GLN A 1045 -10.57 -76.50 13.76
N ALA A 1046 -10.11 -76.65 12.52
CA ALA A 1046 -8.69 -76.77 12.19
C ALA A 1046 -7.91 -75.46 12.41
N ILE A 1047 -8.52 -74.30 12.13
CA ILE A 1047 -7.93 -72.98 12.41
C ILE A 1047 -7.75 -72.79 13.92
N ILE A 1048 -8.83 -72.97 14.71
CA ILE A 1048 -8.81 -72.75 16.16
C ILE A 1048 -7.92 -73.79 16.86
N GLY A 1049 -8.13 -75.07 16.58
CA GLY A 1049 -7.35 -76.15 17.20
C GLY A 1049 -5.88 -76.17 16.79
N GLY A 1050 -5.54 -75.67 15.60
CA GLY A 1050 -4.16 -75.50 15.15
C GLY A 1050 -3.45 -74.34 15.83
N ALA A 1051 -4.13 -73.20 16.02
CA ALA A 1051 -3.59 -72.04 16.74
C ALA A 1051 -3.19 -72.39 18.19
N LYS A 1052 -3.98 -73.24 18.87
CA LYS A 1052 -3.63 -73.78 20.19
C LYS A 1052 -2.22 -74.38 20.24
N PHE A 1053 -1.89 -75.23 19.28
CA PHE A 1053 -0.60 -75.93 19.19
C PHE A 1053 0.58 -74.98 18.92
N ILE A 1054 0.31 -73.85 18.25
CA ILE A 1054 1.29 -72.78 18.00
C ILE A 1054 1.53 -71.98 19.29
N GLY A 1055 0.45 -71.57 19.97
CA GLY A 1055 0.51 -70.80 21.23
C GLY A 1055 1.22 -71.54 22.37
N GLU A 1056 0.79 -72.76 22.66
CA GLU A 1056 1.28 -73.59 23.79
C GLU A 1056 2.79 -73.93 23.73
N ARG A 1057 3.44 -73.77 22.56
CA ARG A 1057 4.82 -74.21 22.33
C ARG A 1057 5.89 -73.12 22.42
N TYR A 1058 5.51 -71.86 22.24
CA TYR A 1058 6.45 -70.73 22.14
C TYR A 1058 5.88 -69.46 22.77
N ILE A 1059 4.68 -69.06 22.34
CA ILE A 1059 4.11 -67.76 22.71
C ILE A 1059 3.76 -67.74 24.21
N HIS A 1060 3.13 -68.79 24.74
CA HIS A 1060 2.76 -68.90 26.16
C HIS A 1060 3.94 -69.06 27.13
N ILE A 1061 5.16 -69.26 26.61
CA ILE A 1061 6.39 -69.38 27.41
C ILE A 1061 7.33 -68.16 27.24
N GLY A 1062 6.81 -67.04 26.72
CA GLY A 1062 7.58 -65.79 26.57
C GLY A 1062 8.47 -65.74 25.33
N GLN A 1063 8.20 -66.59 24.32
CA GLN A 1063 8.70 -66.43 22.96
C GLN A 1063 7.56 -66.00 22.04
N ASP A 1064 7.06 -64.80 22.31
CA ASP A 1064 5.91 -64.16 21.68
C ASP A 1064 6.29 -63.11 20.63
N THR A 1065 7.53 -63.14 20.12
CA THR A 1065 7.93 -62.40 18.90
C THR A 1065 8.78 -63.31 18.03
N LEU A 1066 8.82 -63.09 16.71
CA LEU A 1066 9.64 -63.89 15.79
C LEU A 1066 11.12 -63.90 16.21
N TYR A 1067 11.61 -62.75 16.68
CA TYR A 1067 12.94 -62.61 17.27
C TYR A 1067 13.12 -63.51 18.49
N LYS A 1068 12.20 -63.48 19.46
CA LYS A 1068 12.29 -64.30 20.68
C LYS A 1068 12.19 -65.80 20.36
N MET A 1069 11.35 -66.18 19.40
CA MET A 1069 11.22 -67.55 18.87
C MET A 1069 12.51 -68.03 18.19
N ARG A 1070 13.21 -67.16 17.47
CA ARG A 1070 14.49 -67.50 16.82
C ARG A 1070 15.64 -67.57 17.82
N TRP A 1071 15.82 -66.56 18.65
CA TRP A 1071 17.07 -66.36 19.40
C TRP A 1071 17.00 -66.81 20.86
N ASN A 1072 15.81 -66.74 21.47
CA ASN A 1072 15.55 -66.93 22.89
C ASN A 1072 16.44 -66.04 23.78
N PRO A 1073 16.23 -64.71 23.81
CA PRO A 1073 17.06 -63.79 24.61
C PRO A 1073 17.02 -64.10 26.12
N ALA A 1074 15.96 -64.72 26.62
CA ALA A 1074 15.86 -65.21 28.00
C ALA A 1074 16.86 -66.34 28.29
N ASN A 1075 16.97 -67.32 27.38
CA ASN A 1075 17.89 -68.45 27.49
C ASN A 1075 18.59 -68.72 26.13
N PRO A 1076 19.60 -67.89 25.74
CA PRO A 1076 20.16 -67.95 24.39
C PRO A 1076 20.76 -69.31 24.05
N ALA A 1077 20.60 -69.71 22.78
CA ALA A 1077 20.93 -71.03 22.23
C ALA A 1077 20.10 -72.21 22.75
N THR A 1078 18.94 -71.96 23.38
CA THR A 1078 17.99 -73.01 23.79
C THR A 1078 16.60 -72.79 23.20
N HIS A 1079 15.83 -73.88 22.99
CA HIS A 1079 14.44 -73.88 22.50
C HIS A 1079 14.17 -72.87 21.38
N GLN A 1080 14.89 -73.04 20.26
CA GLN A 1080 14.83 -72.16 19.09
C GLN A 1080 13.96 -72.78 18.00
N TYR A 1081 13.11 -71.96 17.37
CA TYR A 1081 12.18 -72.42 16.32
C TYR A 1081 12.91 -72.93 15.06
N ALA A 1082 14.04 -72.32 14.71
CA ALA A 1082 14.80 -72.63 13.51
C ALA A 1082 16.32 -72.48 13.71
N THR A 1083 17.11 -73.24 12.95
CA THR A 1083 18.58 -73.13 12.91
C THR A 1083 19.08 -72.06 11.94
N ASP A 1084 18.27 -71.70 10.93
CA ASP A 1084 18.55 -70.61 9.98
C ASP A 1084 18.58 -69.26 10.71
N ILE A 1085 19.73 -68.57 10.68
CA ILE A 1085 19.90 -67.23 11.28
C ILE A 1085 18.91 -66.20 10.74
N ALA A 1086 18.50 -66.32 9.47
CA ALA A 1086 17.63 -65.35 8.81
C ALA A 1086 16.13 -65.72 8.89
N TRP A 1087 15.76 -66.76 9.65
CA TRP A 1087 14.39 -67.28 9.68
C TRP A 1087 13.33 -66.22 10.02
N ALA A 1088 13.58 -65.38 11.04
CA ALA A 1088 12.62 -64.36 11.47
C ALA A 1088 12.42 -63.29 10.38
N THR A 1089 13.52 -62.79 9.80
CA THR A 1089 13.52 -61.84 8.68
C THR A 1089 12.77 -62.40 7.46
N LYS A 1090 12.90 -63.70 7.19
CA LYS A 1090 12.20 -64.39 6.08
C LYS A 1090 10.67 -64.48 6.28
N GLN A 1091 10.12 -64.21 7.47
CA GLN A 1091 8.67 -64.16 7.68
C GLN A 1091 8.07 -62.75 7.53
N VAL A 1092 8.87 -61.69 7.74
CA VAL A 1092 8.42 -60.30 7.86
C VAL A 1092 7.52 -59.87 6.70
N ASN A 1093 8.00 -60.00 5.47
CA ASN A 1093 7.32 -59.45 4.29
C ASN A 1093 5.88 -59.97 4.13
N ASN A 1094 5.61 -61.23 4.50
CA ASN A 1094 4.26 -61.81 4.43
C ASN A 1094 3.34 -61.26 5.51
N ILE A 1095 3.87 -61.04 6.72
CA ILE A 1095 3.11 -60.49 7.85
C ILE A 1095 2.82 -59.01 7.60
N GLN A 1096 3.86 -58.22 7.27
CA GLN A 1096 3.71 -56.80 6.92
C GLN A 1096 2.73 -56.60 5.77
N SER A 1097 2.86 -57.36 4.67
CA SER A 1097 1.94 -57.26 3.53
C SER A 1097 0.49 -57.60 3.89
N ILE A 1098 0.23 -58.37 4.97
CA ILE A 1098 -1.13 -58.55 5.50
C ILE A 1098 -1.57 -57.31 6.30
N TYR A 1099 -0.74 -56.78 7.20
CA TYR A 1099 -1.03 -55.54 7.94
C TYR A 1099 -1.34 -54.36 7.01
N ASP A 1100 -0.60 -54.22 5.90
CA ASP A 1100 -0.80 -53.21 4.85
C ASP A 1100 -2.18 -53.33 4.15
N GLN A 1101 -2.92 -54.43 4.35
CA GLN A 1101 -4.26 -54.69 3.82
C GLN A 1101 -5.37 -54.64 4.91
N LEU A 1102 -5.04 -54.22 6.15
CA LEU A 1102 -6.00 -54.15 7.25
C LEU A 1102 -6.54 -52.75 7.49
N ASP A 1103 -7.81 -52.72 7.88
CA ASP A 1103 -8.53 -51.54 8.32
C ASP A 1103 -8.23 -51.34 9.83
N ASN A 1104 -7.48 -50.28 10.17
CA ASN A 1104 -7.19 -49.84 11.54
C ASN A 1104 -6.58 -50.90 12.51
N PRO A 1105 -5.48 -51.61 12.14
CA PRO A 1105 -4.82 -52.57 13.02
C PRO A 1105 -3.99 -51.93 14.13
N MET A 1106 -3.93 -52.59 15.29
CA MET A 1106 -2.96 -52.29 16.34
C MET A 1106 -1.58 -52.86 15.99
N TYR A 1107 -0.55 -52.01 16.05
CA TYR A 1107 0.85 -52.39 15.90
C TYR A 1107 1.51 -52.44 17.28
N LYS A 1108 1.77 -53.64 17.80
CA LYS A 1108 2.48 -53.83 19.07
C LYS A 1108 3.79 -54.58 18.85
N PHE A 1109 4.89 -54.03 19.36
CA PHE A 1109 6.24 -54.58 19.26
C PHE A 1109 6.90 -54.65 20.64
N ASP A 1110 7.71 -55.69 20.89
CA ASP A 1110 8.62 -55.78 22.04
C ASP A 1110 10.05 -56.07 21.55
N ILE A 1111 10.92 -55.09 21.75
CA ILE A 1111 12.31 -55.10 21.30
C ILE A 1111 13.22 -55.48 22.48
N PRO A 1112 13.85 -56.68 22.47
CA PRO A 1112 14.80 -57.08 23.50
C PRO A 1112 15.98 -56.11 23.61
N GLN A 1113 16.30 -55.70 24.83
CA GLN A 1113 17.52 -54.94 25.13
C GLN A 1113 18.52 -55.85 25.87
N TYR A 1114 19.68 -56.09 25.26
CA TYR A 1114 20.80 -56.74 25.96
C TYR A 1114 21.55 -55.74 26.85
N ARG A 1115 22.20 -56.25 27.90
CA ARG A 1115 22.95 -55.48 28.90
C ARG A 1115 24.43 -55.25 28.53
#